data_AF-E2B0K7-F1
#
_entry.id   AF-E2B0K7-F1
#
_cell.length_a   1.000
_cell.length_b   1.000
_cell.length_c   1.000
_cell.angle_alpha   90.00
_cell.angle_beta   90.00
_cell.angle_gamma   90.00
#
_symmetry.space_group_name_H-M   'P 1'
#
loop_
_entity.id
_entity.type
_entity.pdbx_description
1 polymer ?
#
loop_
_entity_poly.entity_id
_entity_poly.type
_entity_poly.pdbx_seq_one_letter_code
_entity_poly.pdbx_strand_id
1 'polypeptide(L)'
;MTTDIVAMLKEPRMIKICAPMVRYSKLQFRTLVRRYGCDICFTPMILADSFVRSLKARENEFTTHKEDNPLIVQFAAKTVNDFVGAAEMVAPYCNGVDLNCGCPQRWAIKEGYGADLLKKPELVKDLIYEIRNHIPRPFTVSVKIRLLKDIRQTIMLCQVLEKAGASFLTVHARTPEMRNEPIDLDNLKLLRDHIQLPLVANGDVKNLEDAEFLFKESRCEGVMSARGILNNPALFSGHSTTPLVCIQDWLNITSTIPTEFQCFHHHLVFILCVYCGNGLNFIIVCFVALTFAITTMLVLQILYTENIPQNSLHGIHGAVATDYSNCSQIGTRILRKLGNAVDAAIAATICMTVVAPHKTGLGGGGYIMIYNSKSDIHPVVIDFANNADKGFFAKAGIRLPALLKGLEFAHIIYGNLPWHDIVEPSAKLAREGFVVSKDLVDEVSRNTDYGTHYNGPLNPGDILQLHELANTLDMVAEYGVKVFYNGNLSNKILHSSSNLHEDSLQELASYMPTLTIAQSSTLHHHTIYYPPRMSLMQTVIETLESLPILMGNASTIESLTLVAETLMHIYSSSHVQHGERGAFTGVMAMDWQETYVCILSGLSSPLGPGNMTDAGFLLDNVDDNDLFTFIPIIFHYEKGICGLRGVFGSDDVFLNGQILYNLIVRALNVSAAIEYPRYYFAPDGIMIENNQRHSIDTALQARLYPMILSLPIFDDNLLIKSINAIIKKKDSLSSHSDSRGNGIASRF
;
A
#
# COMPACT_ATOMS: atom_id res chain seq x y z
N MET A 1 25.04 37.81 -42.96
CA MET A 1 24.87 37.65 -44.42
C MET A 1 24.00 36.43 -44.63
N THR A 2 22.90 36.56 -45.37
CA THR A 2 22.01 35.44 -45.72
C THR A 2 22.76 34.48 -46.64
N THR A 3 22.84 33.21 -46.27
CA THR A 3 23.49 32.18 -47.09
C THR A 3 22.69 31.96 -48.38
N ASP A 4 23.33 32.05 -49.54
CA ASP A 4 22.74 31.75 -50.86
C ASP A 4 22.78 30.24 -51.12
N ILE A 5 21.62 29.59 -51.02
CA ILE A 5 21.47 28.14 -51.22
C ILE A 5 21.79 27.73 -52.66
N VAL A 6 21.49 28.56 -53.66
CA VAL A 6 21.76 28.22 -55.07
C VAL A 6 23.26 28.24 -55.33
N ALA A 7 23.99 29.18 -54.69
CA ALA A 7 25.45 29.18 -54.74
C ALA A 7 26.04 27.92 -54.09
N MET A 8 25.51 27.49 -52.94
CA MET A 8 25.94 26.25 -52.28
C MET A 8 25.70 25.01 -53.15
N LEU A 9 24.53 24.90 -53.79
CA LEU A 9 24.23 23.78 -54.70
C LEU A 9 25.17 23.74 -55.93
N LYS A 10 25.84 24.82 -56.27
CA LYS A 10 26.81 24.85 -57.38
C LYS A 10 28.24 24.51 -56.94
N GLU A 11 28.48 24.28 -55.65
CA GLU A 11 29.77 23.83 -55.16
C GLU A 11 30.09 22.42 -55.69
N PRO A 12 31.36 22.09 -55.98
CA PRO A 12 31.76 20.79 -56.52
C PRO A 12 31.79 19.70 -55.43
N ARG A 13 30.72 19.57 -54.65
CA ARG A 13 30.54 18.58 -53.59
C ARG A 13 29.08 18.16 -53.46
N MET A 14 28.83 16.99 -52.88
CA MET A 14 27.48 16.57 -52.52
C MET A 14 26.91 17.45 -51.40
N ILE A 15 25.84 18.18 -51.70
CA ILE A 15 25.08 18.91 -50.68
C ILE A 15 24.11 17.95 -49.97
N LYS A 16 24.23 17.85 -48.65
CA LYS A 16 23.55 16.88 -47.79
C LYS A 16 22.32 17.50 -47.14
N ILE A 17 21.13 17.01 -47.47
CA ILE A 17 19.88 17.72 -47.17
C ILE A 17 18.94 16.87 -46.29
N CYS A 18 18.44 17.46 -45.21
CA CYS A 18 17.37 16.90 -44.39
C CYS A 18 16.01 17.22 -45.04
N ALA A 19 15.25 16.18 -45.39
CA ALA A 19 13.95 16.35 -46.03
C ALA A 19 12.91 17.01 -45.12
N PRO A 20 11.94 17.72 -45.70
CA PRO A 20 10.73 18.09 -44.99
C PRO A 20 9.90 16.85 -44.69
N MET A 21 9.47 16.71 -43.45
CA MET A 21 8.69 15.57 -42.97
C MET A 21 7.52 16.06 -42.14
N VAL A 22 6.32 15.53 -42.39
CA VAL A 22 5.13 15.85 -41.61
C VAL A 22 5.39 15.54 -40.13
N ARG A 23 5.39 16.57 -39.27
CA ARG A 23 5.62 16.54 -37.82
C ARG A 23 7.04 16.24 -37.30
N TYR A 24 8.01 15.85 -38.13
CA TYR A 24 9.32 15.39 -37.64
C TYR A 24 10.46 16.40 -37.82
N SER A 25 10.54 17.15 -38.92
CA SER A 25 11.68 18.04 -39.16
C SER A 25 11.58 19.38 -38.40
N LYS A 26 11.13 19.36 -37.13
CA LYS A 26 11.06 20.51 -36.21
C LYS A 26 12.46 20.97 -35.77
N LEU A 27 12.55 22.15 -35.15
CA LEU A 27 13.80 22.85 -34.82
C LEU A 27 14.81 21.94 -34.13
N GLN A 28 14.41 21.22 -33.09
CA GLN A 28 15.28 20.34 -32.30
C GLN A 28 15.96 19.28 -33.16
N PHE A 29 15.19 18.67 -34.08
CA PHE A 29 15.71 17.64 -34.97
C PHE A 29 16.66 18.24 -36.01
N ARG A 30 16.34 19.43 -36.55
CA ARG A 30 17.23 20.16 -37.46
C ARG A 30 18.55 20.53 -36.77
N THR A 31 18.50 21.01 -35.52
CA THR A 31 19.68 21.29 -34.70
C THR A 31 20.53 20.04 -34.52
N LEU A 32 19.92 18.88 -34.28
CA LEU A 32 20.64 17.61 -34.17
C LEU A 32 21.34 17.23 -35.48
N VAL A 33 20.61 17.11 -36.60
CA VAL A 33 21.21 16.63 -37.85
C VAL A 33 22.27 17.57 -38.43
N ARG A 34 22.20 18.88 -38.13
CA ARG A 34 23.27 19.83 -38.48
C ARG A 34 24.59 19.51 -37.81
N ARG A 35 24.57 19.08 -36.54
CA ARG A 35 25.78 18.63 -35.83
C ARG A 35 26.43 17.41 -36.50
N TYR A 36 25.64 16.64 -37.25
CA TYR A 36 26.07 15.43 -37.93
C TYR A 36 26.17 15.57 -39.45
N GLY A 37 26.55 16.77 -39.92
CA GLY A 37 26.97 16.99 -41.31
C GLY A 37 25.82 17.23 -42.30
N CYS A 38 24.64 17.64 -41.83
CA CYS A 38 23.58 18.13 -42.71
C CYS A 38 23.79 19.61 -43.08
N ASP A 39 23.88 19.91 -44.38
CA ASP A 39 24.11 21.26 -44.90
C ASP A 39 22.83 22.11 -44.91
N ILE A 40 21.74 21.57 -45.45
CA ILE A 40 20.46 22.28 -45.62
C ILE A 40 19.37 21.49 -44.90
N CYS A 41 18.58 22.18 -44.08
CA CYS A 41 17.43 21.59 -43.42
C CYS A 41 16.14 22.26 -43.86
N PHE A 42 15.07 21.46 -43.87
CA PHE A 42 13.72 21.93 -44.16
C PHE A 42 12.84 21.83 -42.91
N THR A 43 11.89 22.75 -42.75
CA THR A 43 10.83 22.61 -41.74
C THR A 43 9.94 21.39 -42.00
N PRO A 44 9.02 21.04 -41.08
CA PRO A 44 7.90 20.19 -41.45
C PRO A 44 7.09 20.84 -42.57
N MET A 45 6.25 20.06 -43.23
CA MET A 45 5.27 20.60 -44.19
C MET A 45 4.20 21.40 -43.42
N ILE A 46 4.13 22.71 -43.64
CA ILE A 46 3.21 23.65 -42.98
C ILE A 46 2.04 23.97 -43.92
N LEU A 47 0.80 24.03 -43.41
CA LEU A 47 -0.35 24.47 -44.20
C LEU A 47 -0.34 26.00 -44.32
N ALA A 48 -0.22 26.53 -45.54
CA ALA A 48 -0.10 27.97 -45.77
C ALA A 48 -1.35 28.74 -45.32
N ASP A 49 -2.55 28.18 -45.56
CA ASP A 49 -3.83 28.80 -45.19
C ASP A 49 -3.92 29.11 -43.68
N SER A 50 -3.54 28.13 -42.86
CA SER A 50 -3.60 28.16 -41.40
C SER A 50 -2.49 29.05 -40.86
N PHE A 51 -1.32 29.01 -41.49
CA PHE A 51 -0.19 29.87 -41.17
C PHE A 51 -0.53 31.35 -41.38
N VAL A 52 -1.15 31.73 -42.50
CA VAL A 52 -1.52 33.13 -42.75
C VAL A 52 -2.63 33.60 -41.80
N ARG A 53 -3.63 32.76 -41.51
CA ARG A 53 -4.84 33.16 -40.78
C ARG A 53 -4.70 33.17 -39.27
N SER A 54 -3.82 32.35 -38.70
CA SER A 54 -3.78 32.10 -37.25
C SER A 54 -2.37 32.27 -36.68
N LEU A 55 -2.20 33.27 -35.82
CA LEU A 55 -0.95 33.46 -35.07
C LEU A 55 -0.58 32.21 -34.27
N LYS A 56 -1.57 31.57 -33.63
CA LYS A 56 -1.36 30.34 -32.86
C LYS A 56 -0.88 29.18 -33.72
N ALA A 57 -1.39 29.05 -34.95
CA ALA A 57 -0.90 28.04 -35.89
C ALA A 57 0.54 28.33 -36.30
N ARG A 58 0.90 29.60 -36.54
CA ARG A 58 2.28 29.98 -36.86
C ARG A 58 3.26 29.61 -35.75
N GLU A 59 2.95 29.99 -34.51
CA GLU A 59 3.82 29.73 -33.35
C GLU A 59 4.00 28.23 -33.07
N ASN A 60 2.98 27.42 -33.38
CA ASN A 60 3.03 25.97 -33.19
C ASN A 60 3.80 25.23 -34.30
N GLU A 61 3.63 25.66 -35.55
CA GLU A 61 4.18 24.99 -36.73
C GLU A 61 5.59 25.46 -37.10
N PHE A 62 5.95 26.72 -36.79
CA PHE A 62 7.22 27.31 -37.16
C PHE A 62 7.99 27.86 -35.95
N THR A 63 9.18 27.31 -35.76
CA THR A 63 10.18 27.77 -34.79
C THR A 63 11.56 27.69 -35.42
N THR A 64 12.42 28.66 -35.11
CA THR A 64 13.81 28.73 -35.58
C THR A 64 14.69 29.50 -34.60
N HIS A 65 16.02 29.41 -34.77
CA HIS A 65 17.02 30.20 -34.04
C HIS A 65 18.19 30.55 -34.96
N LYS A 66 19.11 31.41 -34.51
CA LYS A 66 20.23 31.92 -35.35
C LYS A 66 21.11 30.83 -35.97
N GLU A 67 21.32 29.70 -35.29
CA GLU A 67 22.14 28.59 -35.80
C GLU A 67 21.39 27.66 -36.78
N ASP A 68 20.07 27.84 -36.96
CA ASP A 68 19.29 27.02 -37.90
C ASP A 68 19.33 27.66 -39.29
N ASN A 69 20.51 27.66 -39.89
CA ASN A 69 20.78 28.29 -41.18
C ASN A 69 21.80 27.44 -41.98
N PRO A 70 21.61 27.20 -43.29
CA PRO A 70 20.49 27.65 -44.12
C PRO A 70 19.21 26.83 -43.93
N LEU A 71 18.06 27.50 -43.79
CA LEU A 71 16.75 26.89 -43.57
C LEU A 71 15.80 27.17 -44.73
N ILE A 72 15.05 26.14 -45.15
CA ILE A 72 13.96 26.27 -46.13
C ILE A 72 12.63 25.89 -45.47
N VAL A 73 11.61 26.76 -45.59
CA VAL A 73 10.28 26.50 -45.02
C VAL A 73 9.39 25.87 -46.09
N GLN A 74 8.95 24.63 -45.86
CA GLN A 74 8.06 23.96 -46.81
C GLN A 74 6.59 24.23 -46.50
N PHE A 75 5.85 24.69 -47.50
CA PHE A 75 4.41 24.90 -47.43
C PHE A 75 3.61 23.91 -48.31
N ALA A 76 2.45 23.53 -47.81
CA ALA A 76 1.35 23.03 -48.60
C ALA A 76 0.40 24.20 -48.88
N ALA A 77 0.29 24.58 -50.15
CA ALA A 77 -0.54 25.69 -50.60
C ALA A 77 -1.26 25.35 -51.90
N LYS A 78 -2.47 25.89 -52.08
CA LYS A 78 -3.29 25.71 -53.29
C LYS A 78 -3.86 27.02 -53.83
N THR A 79 -3.48 28.15 -53.22
CA THR A 79 -3.85 29.51 -53.65
C THR A 79 -2.61 30.40 -53.63
N VAL A 80 -2.53 31.36 -54.54
CA VAL A 80 -1.43 32.33 -54.63
C VAL A 80 -1.33 33.15 -53.36
N ASN A 81 -2.46 33.73 -52.92
CA ASN A 81 -2.49 34.63 -51.77
C ASN A 81 -1.97 33.97 -50.49
N ASP A 82 -2.38 32.73 -50.21
CA ASP A 82 -1.91 32.03 -49.01
C ASP A 82 -0.42 31.70 -49.11
N PHE A 83 0.08 31.30 -50.29
CA PHE A 83 1.49 30.93 -50.46
C PHE A 83 2.42 32.15 -50.38
N VAL A 84 2.08 33.24 -51.09
CA VAL A 84 2.82 34.51 -51.05
C VAL A 84 2.79 35.09 -49.64
N GLY A 85 1.62 35.19 -49.03
CA GLY A 85 1.48 35.73 -47.67
C GLY A 85 2.26 34.93 -46.64
N ALA A 86 2.24 33.60 -46.72
CA ALA A 86 3.03 32.76 -45.83
C ALA A 86 4.54 32.94 -46.05
N ALA A 87 4.98 33.06 -47.31
CA ALA A 87 6.38 33.24 -47.66
C ALA A 87 6.94 34.58 -47.18
N GLU A 88 6.20 35.68 -47.36
CA GLU A 88 6.59 37.01 -46.87
C GLU A 88 6.74 37.04 -45.34
N MET A 89 5.87 36.32 -44.62
CA MET A 89 5.92 36.22 -43.17
C MET A 89 7.16 35.47 -42.65
N VAL A 90 7.65 34.45 -43.37
CA VAL A 90 8.83 33.65 -42.95
C VAL A 90 10.15 34.15 -43.53
N ALA A 91 10.13 34.95 -44.60
CA ALA A 91 11.32 35.43 -45.29
C ALA A 91 12.40 36.06 -44.38
N PRO A 92 12.06 36.81 -43.29
CA PRO A 92 13.08 37.33 -42.38
C PRO A 92 13.82 36.26 -41.54
N TYR A 93 13.29 35.04 -41.49
CA TYR A 93 13.70 33.99 -40.56
C TYR A 93 14.29 32.75 -41.25
N CYS A 94 14.32 32.71 -42.58
CA CYS A 94 14.83 31.60 -43.37
C CYS A 94 15.52 32.08 -44.65
N ASN A 95 16.08 31.15 -45.42
CA ASN A 95 16.81 31.43 -46.67
C ASN A 95 15.97 31.10 -47.91
N GLY A 96 14.85 30.41 -47.72
CA GLY A 96 13.93 30.08 -48.79
C GLY A 96 12.61 29.46 -48.34
N VAL A 97 11.72 29.32 -49.32
CA VAL A 97 10.46 28.57 -49.21
C VAL A 97 10.41 27.46 -50.24
N ASP A 98 9.69 26.39 -49.91
CA ASP A 98 9.46 25.25 -50.79
C ASP A 98 7.97 24.95 -50.94
N LEU A 99 7.51 24.68 -52.16
CA LEU A 99 6.16 24.19 -52.41
C LEU A 99 6.13 22.66 -52.44
N ASN A 100 5.32 22.06 -51.56
CA ASN A 100 5.11 20.61 -51.55
C ASN A 100 4.13 20.17 -52.65
N CYS A 101 4.65 19.60 -53.73
CA CYS A 101 3.89 18.91 -54.78
C CYS A 101 4.11 17.38 -54.76
N GLY A 102 4.75 16.84 -53.72
CA GLY A 102 5.25 15.45 -53.70
C GLY A 102 4.63 14.55 -52.64
N CYS A 103 3.85 15.08 -51.69
CA CYS A 103 3.26 14.29 -50.60
C CYS A 103 2.10 13.39 -51.13
N PRO A 104 2.18 12.05 -51.02
CA PRO A 104 1.13 11.15 -51.52
C PRO A 104 0.07 10.82 -50.45
N GLN A 105 0.06 11.51 -49.30
CA GLN A 105 -0.89 11.20 -48.22
C GLN A 105 -2.32 11.49 -48.68
N ARG A 106 -3.23 10.54 -48.43
CA ARG A 106 -4.62 10.60 -48.91
C ARG A 106 -5.34 11.87 -48.47
N TRP A 107 -5.14 12.32 -47.23
CA TRP A 107 -5.75 13.56 -46.75
C TRP A 107 -5.23 14.78 -47.49
N ALA A 108 -3.93 14.86 -47.78
CA ALA A 108 -3.34 15.99 -48.49
C ALA A 108 -3.87 16.07 -49.93
N ILE A 109 -3.94 14.91 -50.62
CA ILE A 109 -4.52 14.82 -51.97
C ILE A 109 -5.99 15.23 -51.97
N LYS A 110 -6.78 14.76 -50.99
CA LYS A 110 -8.20 15.10 -50.85
C LYS A 110 -8.43 16.61 -50.68
N GLU A 111 -7.55 17.27 -49.93
CA GLU A 111 -7.59 18.72 -49.70
C GLU A 111 -6.98 19.54 -50.85
N GLY A 112 -6.46 18.90 -51.91
CA GLY A 112 -5.88 19.55 -53.08
C GLY A 112 -4.42 19.98 -52.91
N TYR A 113 -3.70 19.40 -51.96
CA TYR A 113 -2.28 19.63 -51.67
C TYR A 113 -1.40 18.46 -52.15
N GLY A 114 -0.07 18.64 -52.07
CA GLY A 114 0.88 17.56 -52.31
C GLY A 114 0.79 17.02 -53.74
N ALA A 115 0.76 15.69 -53.89
CA ALA A 115 0.76 15.04 -55.19
C ALA A 115 -0.47 15.36 -56.08
N ASP A 116 -1.55 15.95 -55.53
CA ASP A 116 -2.67 16.42 -56.37
C ASP A 116 -2.28 17.61 -57.25
N LEU A 117 -1.34 18.45 -56.79
CA LEU A 117 -0.84 19.60 -57.54
C LEU A 117 -0.12 19.21 -58.84
N LEU A 118 0.41 17.98 -58.93
CA LEU A 118 1.05 17.48 -60.15
C LEU A 118 0.08 17.39 -61.34
N LYS A 119 -1.25 17.36 -61.08
CA LYS A 119 -2.30 17.38 -62.11
C LYS A 119 -2.68 18.80 -62.53
N LYS A 120 -2.14 19.84 -61.87
CA LYS A 120 -2.50 21.25 -62.02
C LYS A 120 -1.25 22.10 -62.35
N PRO A 121 -0.52 21.79 -63.44
CA PRO A 121 0.77 22.44 -63.74
C PRO A 121 0.68 23.96 -63.86
N GLU A 122 -0.41 24.49 -64.42
CA GLU A 122 -0.64 25.94 -64.52
C GLU A 122 -0.75 26.61 -63.14
N LEU A 123 -1.47 25.99 -62.21
CA LEU A 123 -1.57 26.51 -60.84
C LEU A 123 -0.19 26.51 -60.15
N VAL A 124 0.59 25.45 -60.32
CA VAL A 124 1.95 25.39 -59.73
C VAL A 124 2.86 26.45 -60.35
N LYS A 125 2.77 26.66 -61.67
CA LYS A 125 3.47 27.75 -62.37
C LYS A 125 3.10 29.11 -61.79
N ASP A 126 1.80 29.40 -61.65
CA ASP A 126 1.31 30.67 -61.12
C ASP A 126 1.77 30.90 -59.67
N LEU A 127 1.73 29.86 -58.82
CA LEU A 127 2.24 29.89 -57.45
C LEU A 127 3.72 30.29 -57.37
N ILE A 128 4.56 29.72 -58.23
CA ILE A 128 6.00 30.01 -58.25
C ILE A 128 6.31 31.36 -58.87
N TYR A 129 5.63 31.71 -59.95
CA TYR A 129 5.78 32.99 -60.64
C TYR A 129 5.47 34.16 -59.69
N GLU A 130 4.35 34.09 -58.98
CA GLU A 130 3.91 35.16 -58.08
C GLU A 130 4.82 35.30 -56.86
N ILE A 131 5.26 34.21 -56.24
CA ILE A 131 6.26 34.31 -55.15
C ILE A 131 7.56 34.93 -55.64
N ARG A 132 8.04 34.56 -56.82
CA ARG A 132 9.29 35.11 -57.35
C ARG A 132 9.18 36.62 -57.62
N ASN A 133 8.03 37.11 -58.05
CA ASN A 133 7.78 38.54 -58.23
C ASN A 133 7.73 39.30 -56.90
N HIS A 134 7.21 38.69 -55.84
CA HIS A 134 7.13 39.29 -54.51
C HIS A 134 8.45 39.23 -53.73
N ILE A 135 9.19 38.11 -53.83
CA ILE A 135 10.42 37.88 -53.08
C ILE A 135 11.58 37.62 -54.06
N PRO A 136 12.39 38.66 -54.36
CA PRO A 136 13.46 38.55 -55.33
C PRO A 136 14.64 37.69 -54.82
N ARG A 137 15.55 37.36 -55.74
CA ARG A 137 16.82 36.69 -55.41
C ARG A 137 17.66 37.60 -54.47
N PRO A 138 18.47 37.04 -53.55
CA PRO A 138 18.92 35.66 -53.45
C PRO A 138 18.00 34.72 -52.67
N PHE A 139 16.80 35.16 -52.26
CA PHE A 139 15.88 34.28 -51.55
C PHE A 139 15.45 33.10 -52.41
N THR A 140 15.51 31.91 -51.83
CA THR A 140 15.29 30.65 -52.53
C THR A 140 13.80 30.32 -52.59
N VAL A 141 13.35 29.92 -53.77
CA VAL A 141 12.00 29.41 -54.02
C VAL A 141 12.18 28.07 -54.70
N SER A 142 11.87 26.97 -54.02
CA SER A 142 12.03 25.61 -54.53
C SER A 142 10.69 24.88 -54.64
N VAL A 143 10.69 23.78 -55.39
CA VAL A 143 9.52 22.90 -55.49
C VAL A 143 9.96 21.47 -55.30
N LYS A 144 9.23 20.73 -54.44
CA LYS A 144 9.43 19.30 -54.26
C LYS A 144 8.36 18.51 -54.99
N ILE A 145 8.77 17.72 -55.98
CA ILE A 145 7.87 16.92 -56.84
C ILE A 145 8.13 15.41 -56.72
N ARG A 146 7.25 14.64 -57.37
CA ARG A 146 7.40 13.21 -57.67
C ARG A 146 7.38 13.02 -59.18
N LEU A 147 7.90 11.89 -59.67
CA LEU A 147 7.82 11.53 -61.08
C LEU A 147 6.35 11.25 -61.48
N LEU A 148 5.95 11.71 -62.66
CA LEU A 148 4.71 11.27 -63.31
C LEU A 148 4.95 9.97 -64.07
N LYS A 149 3.88 9.21 -64.33
CA LYS A 149 3.95 7.94 -65.09
C LYS A 149 4.59 8.12 -66.46
N ASP A 150 4.33 9.26 -67.11
CA ASP A 150 5.02 9.67 -68.32
C ASP A 150 6.11 10.69 -67.96
N ILE A 151 7.38 10.30 -68.12
CA ILE A 151 8.53 11.14 -67.81
C ILE A 151 8.51 12.46 -68.60
N ARG A 152 7.95 12.48 -69.81
CA ARG A 152 7.83 13.70 -70.62
C ARG A 152 7.00 14.77 -69.93
N GLN A 153 5.94 14.36 -69.22
CA GLN A 153 5.11 15.28 -68.45
C GLN A 153 5.88 15.87 -67.27
N THR A 154 6.74 15.07 -66.63
CA THR A 154 7.62 15.55 -65.55
C THR A 154 8.63 16.56 -66.09
N ILE A 155 9.26 16.28 -67.24
CA ILE A 155 10.21 17.21 -67.90
C ILE A 155 9.51 18.52 -68.24
N MET A 156 8.33 18.47 -68.87
CA MET A 156 7.55 19.67 -69.22
C MET A 156 7.21 20.49 -67.97
N LEU A 157 6.74 19.85 -66.89
CA LEU A 157 6.46 20.53 -65.63
C LEU A 157 7.71 21.23 -65.08
N CYS A 158 8.84 20.53 -65.00
CA CYS A 158 10.08 21.11 -64.48
C CYS A 158 10.57 22.32 -65.31
N GLN A 159 10.47 22.26 -66.64
CA GLN A 159 10.81 23.39 -67.53
C GLN A 159 9.87 24.58 -67.36
N VAL A 160 8.58 24.33 -67.11
CA VAL A 160 7.60 25.38 -66.79
C VAL A 160 7.98 26.06 -65.46
N LEU A 161 8.35 25.29 -64.44
CA LEU A 161 8.77 25.83 -63.14
C LEU A 161 10.10 26.59 -63.22
N GLU A 162 11.02 26.13 -64.06
CA GLU A 162 12.28 26.84 -64.36
C GLU A 162 12.01 28.22 -64.95
N LYS A 163 11.13 28.31 -65.96
CA LYS A 163 10.72 29.59 -66.56
C LYS A 163 9.92 30.47 -65.60
N ALA A 164 9.14 29.87 -64.70
CA ALA A 164 8.39 30.59 -63.67
C ALA A 164 9.29 31.20 -62.58
N GLY A 165 10.57 30.80 -62.50
CA GLY A 165 11.54 31.40 -61.59
C GLY A 165 11.85 30.58 -60.34
N ALA A 166 11.58 29.27 -60.36
CA ALA A 166 12.10 28.34 -59.36
C ALA A 166 13.64 28.42 -59.29
N SER A 167 14.19 28.18 -58.10
CA SER A 167 15.62 28.33 -57.81
C SER A 167 16.35 26.99 -57.92
N PHE A 168 15.69 25.92 -57.48
CA PHE A 168 16.08 24.52 -57.68
C PHE A 168 14.83 23.64 -57.52
N LEU A 169 14.93 22.39 -57.95
CA LEU A 169 13.83 21.41 -57.80
C LEU A 169 14.32 20.19 -57.00
N THR A 170 13.48 19.70 -56.09
CA THR A 170 13.71 18.42 -55.42
C THR A 170 12.84 17.35 -56.05
N VAL A 171 13.44 16.28 -56.56
CA VAL A 171 12.74 15.20 -57.24
C VAL A 171 12.79 13.94 -56.38
N HIS A 172 11.64 13.53 -55.86
CA HIS A 172 11.51 12.17 -55.35
C HIS A 172 11.31 11.23 -56.53
N ALA A 173 12.30 10.40 -56.83
CA ALA A 173 12.34 9.50 -57.98
C ALA A 173 11.38 8.29 -57.84
N ARG A 174 10.14 8.55 -57.43
CA ARG A 174 9.03 7.60 -57.31
C ARG A 174 7.76 8.27 -57.81
N THR A 175 6.85 7.50 -58.39
CA THR A 175 5.52 8.02 -58.72
C THR A 175 4.64 8.18 -57.47
N PRO A 176 3.53 8.95 -57.53
CA PRO A 176 2.58 9.06 -56.42
C PRO A 176 1.95 7.74 -55.97
N GLU A 177 1.95 6.70 -56.80
CA GLU A 177 1.45 5.36 -56.47
C GLU A 177 2.48 4.55 -55.68
N MET A 178 3.77 4.71 -55.99
CA MET A 178 4.86 3.99 -55.31
C MET A 178 5.02 4.44 -53.85
N ARG A 179 5.18 3.48 -52.95
CA ARG A 179 5.38 3.66 -51.51
C ARG A 179 6.77 3.19 -51.07
N ASN A 180 7.13 1.94 -51.38
CA ASN A 180 8.33 1.27 -50.89
C ASN A 180 9.17 0.64 -52.01
N GLU A 181 8.66 0.65 -53.24
CA GLU A 181 9.35 0.20 -54.44
C GLU A 181 10.65 1.02 -54.63
N PRO A 182 11.70 0.48 -55.26
CA PRO A 182 12.93 1.22 -55.52
C PRO A 182 12.70 2.52 -56.30
N ILE A 183 13.57 3.51 -56.11
CA ILE A 183 13.56 4.71 -56.94
C ILE A 183 13.85 4.39 -58.42
N ASP A 184 13.23 5.17 -59.30
CA ASP A 184 13.46 5.15 -60.75
C ASP A 184 14.62 6.10 -61.11
N LEU A 185 15.83 5.56 -61.00
CA LEU A 185 17.08 6.30 -61.22
C LEU A 185 17.28 6.68 -62.69
N ASP A 186 16.81 5.86 -63.63
CA ASP A 186 16.99 6.11 -65.07
C ASP A 186 16.16 7.32 -65.51
N ASN A 187 14.90 7.41 -65.08
CA ASN A 187 14.08 8.59 -65.36
C ASN A 187 14.59 9.84 -64.62
N LEU A 188 15.21 9.70 -63.44
CA LEU A 188 15.87 10.82 -62.77
C LEU A 188 17.08 11.35 -63.58
N LYS A 189 17.93 10.44 -64.09
CA LYS A 189 19.07 10.79 -64.96
C LYS A 189 18.60 11.49 -66.24
N LEU A 190 17.56 10.94 -66.88
CA LEU A 190 16.97 11.53 -68.08
C LEU A 190 16.41 12.93 -67.80
N LEU A 191 15.72 13.13 -66.67
CA LEU A 191 15.22 14.44 -66.26
C LEU A 191 16.38 15.43 -66.05
N ARG A 192 17.46 15.01 -65.39
CA ARG A 192 18.64 15.86 -65.15
C ARG A 192 19.25 16.41 -66.44
N ASP A 193 19.25 15.63 -67.53
CA ASP A 193 19.79 16.07 -68.83
C ASP A 193 18.94 17.16 -69.52
N HIS A 194 17.69 17.37 -69.09
CA HIS A 194 16.75 18.31 -69.73
C HIS A 194 16.49 19.60 -68.92
N ILE A 195 17.04 19.71 -67.71
CA ILE A 195 16.79 20.82 -66.77
C ILE A 195 18.10 21.54 -66.43
N GLN A 196 18.10 22.88 -66.46
CA GLN A 196 19.29 23.69 -66.18
C GLN A 196 19.38 24.12 -64.72
N LEU A 197 18.25 24.22 -64.02
CA LEU A 197 18.22 24.43 -62.57
C LEU A 197 18.96 23.30 -61.83
N PRO A 198 19.58 23.62 -60.67
CA PRO A 198 20.06 22.59 -59.76
C PRO A 198 18.92 21.62 -59.39
N LEU A 199 19.24 20.33 -59.36
CA LEU A 199 18.33 19.28 -58.92
C LEU A 199 18.83 18.65 -57.62
N VAL A 200 17.88 18.34 -56.75
CA VAL A 200 18.12 17.56 -55.53
C VAL A 200 17.42 16.21 -55.66
N ALA A 201 18.20 15.13 -55.58
CA ALA A 201 17.68 13.78 -55.62
C ALA A 201 17.13 13.36 -54.25
N ASN A 202 15.94 12.73 -54.22
CA ASN A 202 15.33 12.23 -52.99
C ASN A 202 14.79 10.80 -53.18
N GLY A 203 15.04 9.95 -52.19
CA GLY A 203 14.55 8.57 -52.12
C GLY A 203 15.67 7.56 -51.90
N ASP A 204 15.38 6.50 -51.15
CA ASP A 204 16.28 5.37 -50.84
C ASP A 204 17.63 5.65 -50.18
N VAL A 205 17.87 6.88 -49.68
CA VAL A 205 19.07 7.22 -48.90
C VAL A 205 18.92 6.79 -47.43
N LYS A 206 19.52 5.65 -47.05
CA LYS A 206 19.47 5.11 -45.68
C LYS A 206 20.80 5.18 -44.92
N ASN A 207 21.91 5.25 -45.63
CA ASN A 207 23.26 5.46 -45.09
C ASN A 207 24.03 6.47 -45.98
N LEU A 208 25.30 6.75 -45.65
CA LEU A 208 26.12 7.69 -46.42
C LEU A 208 26.47 7.13 -47.81
N GLU A 209 26.71 5.83 -47.90
CA GLU A 209 27.05 5.14 -49.14
C GLU A 209 25.91 5.23 -50.17
N ASP A 210 24.65 5.08 -49.74
CA ASP A 210 23.47 5.29 -50.57
C ASP A 210 23.41 6.73 -51.09
N ALA A 211 23.78 7.71 -50.25
CA ALA A 211 23.80 9.11 -50.63
C ALA A 211 24.88 9.39 -51.70
N GLU A 212 26.09 8.88 -51.48
CA GLU A 212 27.21 9.01 -52.40
C GLU A 212 26.93 8.32 -53.74
N PHE A 213 26.35 7.12 -53.70
CA PHE A 213 25.90 6.39 -54.88
C PHE A 213 24.86 7.21 -55.66
N LEU A 214 23.82 7.69 -54.98
CA LEU A 214 22.76 8.47 -55.63
C LEU A 214 23.31 9.78 -56.21
N PHE A 215 24.20 10.48 -55.50
CA PHE A 215 24.86 11.69 -55.98
C PHE A 215 25.64 11.42 -57.27
N LYS A 216 26.51 10.40 -57.24
CA LYS A 216 27.35 10.03 -58.39
C LYS A 216 26.53 9.63 -59.61
N GLU A 217 25.51 8.80 -59.40
CA GLU A 217 24.72 8.27 -60.51
C GLU A 217 23.72 9.29 -61.06
N SER A 218 23.02 10.04 -60.21
CA SER A 218 21.99 10.98 -60.67
C SER A 218 22.55 12.26 -61.28
N ARG A 219 23.81 12.61 -61.00
CA ARG A 219 24.44 13.90 -61.36
C ARG A 219 23.65 15.12 -60.83
N CYS A 220 22.84 14.92 -59.79
CA CYS A 220 22.15 15.98 -59.06
C CYS A 220 23.12 16.66 -58.10
N GLU A 221 22.94 17.95 -57.86
CA GLU A 221 23.80 18.79 -57.02
C GLU A 221 23.64 18.50 -55.51
N GLY A 222 22.49 17.95 -55.11
CA GLY A 222 22.23 17.60 -53.72
C GLY A 222 21.49 16.28 -53.56
N VAL A 223 21.65 15.69 -52.38
CA VAL A 223 20.96 14.48 -51.98
C VAL A 223 20.18 14.72 -50.69
N MET A 224 18.89 14.41 -50.73
CA MET A 224 17.96 14.60 -49.64
C MET A 224 17.56 13.26 -49.03
N SER A 225 17.73 13.11 -47.70
CA SER A 225 17.25 11.95 -46.95
C SER A 225 16.05 12.31 -46.08
N ALA A 226 15.09 11.37 -45.97
CA ALA A 226 13.90 11.50 -45.13
C ALA A 226 13.88 10.40 -44.06
N ARG A 227 13.42 9.19 -44.41
CA ARG A 227 13.31 8.08 -43.45
C ARG A 227 14.67 7.60 -42.94
N GLY A 228 15.71 7.63 -43.78
CA GLY A 228 17.07 7.27 -43.40
C GLY A 228 17.61 8.17 -42.29
N ILE A 229 17.59 9.49 -42.52
CA ILE A 229 18.06 10.46 -41.51
C ILE A 229 17.18 10.50 -40.25
N LEU A 230 15.88 10.19 -40.36
CA LEU A 230 15.00 10.06 -39.19
C LEU A 230 15.40 8.89 -38.28
N ASN A 231 15.77 7.75 -38.88
CA ASN A 231 16.24 6.57 -38.15
C ASN A 231 17.67 6.75 -37.63
N ASN A 232 18.52 7.42 -38.41
CA ASN A 232 19.91 7.70 -38.08
C ASN A 232 20.24 9.17 -38.34
N PRO A 233 20.10 10.05 -37.33
CA PRO A 233 20.44 11.46 -37.48
C PRO A 233 21.92 11.70 -37.80
N ALA A 234 22.77 10.71 -37.50
CA ALA A 234 24.21 10.72 -37.78
C ALA A 234 24.61 10.16 -39.16
N LEU A 235 23.62 9.91 -40.04
CA LEU A 235 23.81 9.33 -41.38
C LEU A 235 24.88 10.07 -42.18
N PHE A 236 24.80 11.40 -42.24
CA PHE A 236 25.66 12.21 -43.11
C PHE A 236 27.10 12.37 -42.62
N SER A 237 27.38 11.99 -41.37
CA SER A 237 28.72 11.85 -40.78
C SER A 237 29.34 10.46 -40.97
N GLY A 238 28.69 9.55 -41.71
CA GLY A 238 29.25 8.24 -42.05
C GLY A 238 29.02 7.15 -40.99
N HIS A 239 28.16 7.40 -40.02
CA HIS A 239 27.78 6.36 -39.06
C HIS A 239 26.77 5.40 -39.69
N SER A 240 27.03 4.10 -39.61
CA SER A 240 26.12 3.05 -40.10
C SER A 240 24.83 2.94 -39.28
N THR A 241 24.89 3.31 -38.00
CA THR A 241 23.76 3.35 -37.06
C THR A 241 23.88 4.57 -36.15
N THR A 242 22.81 4.95 -35.45
CA THR A 242 22.83 6.11 -34.56
C THR A 242 23.79 5.89 -33.39
N PRO A 243 24.88 6.67 -33.23
CA PRO A 243 25.79 6.51 -32.11
C PRO A 243 25.13 6.96 -30.80
N LEU A 244 25.54 6.38 -29.67
CA LEU A 244 25.01 6.75 -28.35
C LEU A 244 25.19 8.24 -28.03
N VAL A 245 26.29 8.84 -28.50
CA VAL A 245 26.53 10.30 -28.36
C VAL A 245 25.45 11.12 -29.07
N CYS A 246 24.95 10.66 -30.23
CA CYS A 246 23.85 11.33 -30.93
C CYS A 246 22.52 11.22 -30.18
N ILE A 247 22.30 10.10 -29.49
CA ILE A 247 21.13 9.95 -28.58
C ILE A 247 21.26 10.93 -27.42
N GLN A 248 22.44 11.02 -26.81
CA GLN A 248 22.67 11.96 -25.72
C GLN A 248 22.50 13.41 -26.17
N ASP A 249 22.98 13.76 -27.36
CA ASP A 249 22.78 15.08 -27.97
C ASP A 249 21.31 15.38 -28.20
N TRP A 250 20.51 14.41 -28.63
CA TRP A 250 19.05 14.57 -28.73
C TRP A 250 18.41 14.91 -27.38
N LEU A 251 18.79 14.20 -26.31
CA LEU A 251 18.32 14.49 -24.95
C LEU A 251 18.73 15.89 -24.48
N ASN A 252 19.98 16.30 -24.77
CA ASN A 252 20.50 17.61 -24.39
C ASN A 252 19.83 18.76 -25.17
N ILE A 253 19.55 18.56 -26.46
CA ILE A 253 18.84 19.57 -27.28
C ILE A 253 17.39 19.69 -26.82
N THR A 254 16.72 18.58 -26.53
CA THR A 254 15.29 18.61 -26.15
C THR A 254 15.06 19.05 -24.69
N SER A 255 16.07 19.00 -23.84
CA SER A 255 16.03 19.62 -22.50
C SER A 255 16.25 21.14 -22.55
N THR A 256 16.89 21.66 -23.59
CA THR A 256 17.23 23.09 -23.73
C THR A 256 16.23 23.86 -24.61
N ILE A 257 15.72 23.22 -25.67
CA ILE A 257 14.70 23.79 -26.56
C ILE A 257 13.34 23.19 -26.18
N PRO A 258 12.31 23.99 -25.86
CA PRO A 258 10.98 23.49 -25.51
C PRO A 258 10.44 22.50 -26.54
N THR A 259 10.22 21.26 -26.12
CA THR A 259 9.82 20.16 -27.01
C THR A 259 8.57 19.49 -26.49
N GLU A 260 7.51 19.41 -27.29
CA GLU A 260 6.34 18.61 -26.95
C GLU A 260 6.71 17.14 -26.79
N PHE A 261 6.19 16.51 -25.73
CA PHE A 261 6.48 15.12 -25.40
C PHE A 261 6.26 14.15 -26.57
N GLN A 262 5.19 14.33 -27.35
CA GLN A 262 4.93 13.46 -28.50
C GLN A 262 6.00 13.60 -29.60
N CYS A 263 6.50 14.82 -29.83
CA CYS A 263 7.60 15.05 -30.77
C CYS A 263 8.88 14.41 -30.26
N PHE A 264 9.22 14.66 -28.98
CA PHE A 264 10.34 14.03 -28.29
C PHE A 264 10.33 12.51 -28.42
N HIS A 265 9.21 11.89 -28.01
CA HIS A 265 9.04 10.45 -27.95
C HIS A 265 9.13 9.80 -29.34
N HIS A 266 8.43 10.35 -30.34
CA HIS A 266 8.45 9.74 -31.67
C HIS A 266 9.84 9.77 -32.31
N HIS A 267 10.60 10.87 -32.17
CA HIS A 267 11.99 10.90 -32.62
C HIS A 267 12.85 9.91 -31.88
N LEU A 268 12.74 9.85 -30.55
CA LEU A 268 13.52 8.92 -29.74
C LEU A 268 13.27 7.46 -30.17
N VAL A 269 12.04 7.09 -30.49
CA VAL A 269 11.69 5.76 -31.02
C VAL A 269 12.41 5.45 -32.34
N PHE A 270 12.43 6.40 -33.29
CA PHE A 270 13.16 6.21 -34.55
C PHE A 270 14.67 6.11 -34.34
N ILE A 271 15.23 6.98 -33.50
CA ILE A 271 16.65 7.06 -33.15
C ILE A 271 17.12 5.77 -32.45
N LEU A 272 16.31 5.21 -31.55
CA LEU A 272 16.61 3.98 -30.80
C LEU A 272 16.26 2.69 -31.55
N CYS A 273 15.66 2.76 -32.74
CA CYS A 273 15.14 1.60 -33.46
C CYS A 273 16.19 0.49 -33.67
N VAL A 274 17.48 0.83 -33.80
CA VAL A 274 18.58 -0.13 -33.93
C VAL A 274 18.86 -0.87 -32.62
N TYR A 275 18.71 -0.19 -31.48
CA TYR A 275 19.02 -0.74 -30.15
C TYR A 275 17.86 -1.57 -29.58
N CYS A 276 16.62 -1.18 -29.86
CA CYS A 276 15.44 -1.88 -29.36
C CYS A 276 15.04 -3.10 -30.20
N GLY A 277 15.72 -3.33 -31.33
CA GLY A 277 15.32 -4.33 -32.32
C GLY A 277 13.89 -4.10 -32.85
N ASN A 278 13.38 -5.03 -33.66
CA ASN A 278 11.93 -5.09 -33.86
C ASN A 278 11.30 -5.25 -32.48
N GLY A 279 10.50 -4.29 -32.01
CA GLY A 279 9.95 -4.30 -30.65
C GLY A 279 9.28 -5.62 -30.25
N LEU A 280 8.84 -6.41 -31.24
CA LEU A 280 8.38 -7.79 -31.07
C LEU A 280 9.44 -8.73 -30.46
N ASN A 281 10.71 -8.65 -30.89
CA ASN A 281 11.78 -9.49 -30.33
C ASN A 281 12.09 -9.12 -28.88
N PHE A 282 12.10 -7.82 -28.54
CA PHE A 282 12.26 -7.39 -27.15
C PHE A 282 11.09 -7.87 -26.28
N ILE A 283 9.86 -7.75 -26.78
CA ILE A 283 8.67 -8.29 -26.10
C ILE A 283 8.79 -9.81 -25.92
N ILE A 284 9.16 -10.56 -26.96
CA ILE A 284 9.35 -12.02 -26.88
C ILE A 284 10.42 -12.39 -25.85
N VAL A 285 11.57 -11.70 -25.84
CA VAL A 285 12.64 -11.96 -24.86
C VAL A 285 12.17 -11.67 -23.43
N CYS A 286 11.47 -10.56 -23.21
CA CYS A 286 10.89 -10.23 -21.90
C CYS A 286 9.85 -11.27 -21.47
N PHE A 287 8.98 -11.72 -22.37
CA PHE A 287 8.01 -12.77 -22.07
C PHE A 287 8.67 -14.12 -21.80
N VAL A 288 9.70 -14.51 -22.57
CA VAL A 288 10.44 -15.76 -22.34
C VAL A 288 11.19 -15.71 -21.00
N ALA A 289 11.85 -14.59 -20.68
CA ALA A 289 12.53 -14.41 -19.39
C ALA A 289 11.54 -14.41 -18.22
N LEU A 290 10.39 -13.74 -18.39
CA LEU A 290 9.31 -13.74 -17.40
C LEU A 290 8.73 -15.16 -17.23
N THR A 291 8.48 -15.89 -18.32
CA THR A 291 8.00 -17.28 -18.26
C THR A 291 9.04 -18.15 -17.58
N PHE A 292 10.32 -18.04 -17.90
CA PHE A 292 11.37 -18.82 -17.24
C PHE A 292 11.41 -18.50 -15.74
N ALA A 293 11.43 -17.22 -15.37
CA ALA A 293 11.43 -16.77 -13.98
C ALA A 293 10.21 -17.27 -13.19
N ILE A 294 9.00 -17.14 -13.75
CA ILE A 294 7.76 -17.64 -13.16
C ILE A 294 7.81 -19.16 -13.04
N THR A 295 8.28 -19.86 -14.07
CA THR A 295 8.34 -21.33 -14.06
C THR A 295 9.36 -21.83 -13.04
N THR A 296 10.55 -21.22 -12.96
CA THR A 296 11.51 -21.54 -11.90
C THR A 296 10.98 -21.17 -10.52
N MET A 297 10.28 -20.05 -10.36
CA MET A 297 9.66 -19.71 -9.08
C MET A 297 8.54 -20.68 -8.71
N LEU A 298 7.72 -21.12 -9.67
CA LEU A 298 6.68 -22.15 -9.45
C LEU A 298 7.29 -23.51 -9.13
N VAL A 299 8.34 -23.90 -9.84
CA VAL A 299 9.05 -25.16 -9.60
C VAL A 299 9.77 -25.10 -8.25
N LEU A 300 10.42 -24.00 -7.91
CA LEU A 300 10.98 -23.77 -6.57
C LEU A 300 9.87 -23.77 -5.53
N GLN A 301 8.72 -23.16 -5.79
CA GLN A 301 7.58 -23.18 -4.89
C GLN A 301 7.02 -24.60 -4.74
N ILE A 302 6.94 -25.41 -5.79
CA ILE A 302 6.49 -26.80 -5.71
C ILE A 302 7.53 -27.67 -4.98
N LEU A 303 8.83 -27.48 -5.23
CA LEU A 303 9.91 -28.27 -4.65
C LEU A 303 10.25 -27.88 -3.21
N TYR A 304 10.09 -26.60 -2.83
CA TYR A 304 10.38 -26.08 -1.49
C TYR A 304 9.12 -25.84 -0.64
N THR A 305 7.92 -25.93 -1.22
CA THR A 305 6.65 -25.95 -0.47
C THR A 305 6.09 -27.37 -0.40
N GLU A 306 6.93 -28.34 -0.06
CA GLU A 306 6.44 -29.52 0.65
C GLU A 306 6.12 -29.08 2.08
N ASN A 307 4.86 -28.66 2.31
CA ASN A 307 4.07 -28.86 3.55
C ASN A 307 2.83 -27.96 3.75
N ILE A 308 2.30 -27.25 2.74
CA ILE A 308 0.99 -26.57 2.92
C ILE A 308 0.07 -26.80 1.71
N PRO A 309 -0.95 -27.66 1.81
CA PRO A 309 -1.93 -27.85 0.75
C PRO A 309 -2.82 -26.59 0.61
N GLN A 310 -2.73 -25.88 -0.52
CA GLN A 310 -3.48 -24.65 -0.79
C GLN A 310 -5.02 -24.81 -0.83
N ASN A 311 -5.56 -26.04 -0.89
CA ASN A 311 -7.00 -26.28 -0.73
C ASN A 311 -7.52 -26.10 0.71
N SER A 312 -6.63 -25.89 1.70
CA SER A 312 -7.00 -25.69 3.11
C SER A 312 -7.17 -24.22 3.53
N LEU A 313 -6.72 -23.25 2.73
CA LEU A 313 -6.75 -21.82 3.12
C LEU A 313 -8.13 -21.15 3.07
N HIS A 314 -9.13 -21.74 2.39
CA HIS A 314 -10.50 -21.20 2.35
C HIS A 314 -11.33 -21.43 3.64
N GLY A 315 -10.71 -21.97 4.70
CA GLY A 315 -11.37 -22.22 5.99
C GLY A 315 -10.58 -21.79 7.23
N ILE A 316 -9.37 -21.24 7.06
CA ILE A 316 -8.54 -20.77 8.18
C ILE A 316 -8.98 -19.36 8.53
N HIS A 317 -9.64 -19.21 9.67
CA HIS A 317 -10.10 -17.95 10.23
C HIS A 317 -9.84 -17.96 11.73
N GLY A 318 -9.69 -16.78 12.32
CA GLY A 318 -9.56 -16.67 13.76
C GLY A 318 -9.57 -15.23 14.23
N ALA A 319 -9.63 -15.04 15.54
CA ALA A 319 -9.65 -13.72 16.15
C ALA A 319 -8.88 -13.71 17.45
N VAL A 320 -8.27 -12.56 17.75
CA VAL A 320 -7.66 -12.27 19.04
C VAL A 320 -8.09 -10.88 19.50
N ALA A 321 -8.68 -10.79 20.68
CA ALA A 321 -9.17 -9.54 21.27
C ALA A 321 -8.48 -9.28 22.61
N THR A 322 -7.87 -8.10 22.73
CA THR A 322 -7.10 -7.65 23.90
C THR A 322 -7.30 -6.15 24.11
N ASP A 323 -6.86 -5.61 25.24
CA ASP A 323 -6.89 -4.17 25.53
C ASP A 323 -5.88 -3.36 24.70
N TYR A 324 -4.96 -4.00 23.98
CA TYR A 324 -3.92 -3.31 23.23
C TYR A 324 -3.78 -3.87 21.81
N SER A 325 -3.92 -2.99 20.81
CA SER A 325 -3.96 -3.39 19.39
C SER A 325 -2.73 -4.18 18.93
N ASN A 326 -1.54 -3.89 19.46
CA ASN A 326 -0.31 -4.61 19.16
C ASN A 326 -0.35 -6.07 19.64
N CYS A 327 -0.91 -6.33 20.82
CA CYS A 327 -1.04 -7.68 21.36
C CYS A 327 -2.09 -8.50 20.60
N SER A 328 -3.21 -7.89 20.24
CA SER A 328 -4.17 -8.50 19.31
C SER A 328 -3.53 -8.84 17.95
N GLN A 329 -2.67 -7.97 17.41
CA GLN A 329 -1.96 -8.23 16.16
C GLN A 329 -0.87 -9.31 16.29
N ILE A 330 -0.16 -9.38 17.41
CA ILE A 330 0.79 -10.47 17.68
C ILE A 330 0.04 -11.79 17.69
N GLY A 331 -1.07 -11.89 18.42
CA GLY A 331 -1.90 -13.10 18.46
C GLY A 331 -2.41 -13.52 17.06
N THR A 332 -2.91 -12.59 16.23
CA THR A 332 -3.35 -12.97 14.88
C THR A 332 -2.20 -13.31 13.92
N ARG A 333 -0.99 -12.78 14.14
CA ARG A 333 0.21 -13.23 13.40
C ARG A 333 0.60 -14.67 13.80
N ILE A 334 0.41 -15.06 15.05
CA ILE A 334 0.59 -16.45 15.50
C ILE A 334 -0.42 -17.37 14.81
N LEU A 335 -1.71 -16.99 14.75
CA LEU A 335 -2.72 -17.74 13.99
C LEU A 335 -2.35 -17.87 12.50
N ARG A 336 -1.80 -16.82 11.89
CA ARG A 336 -1.31 -16.82 10.50
C ARG A 336 -0.14 -17.76 10.25
N LYS A 337 0.67 -18.03 11.28
CA LYS A 337 1.75 -19.03 11.27
C LYS A 337 1.24 -20.46 11.53
N LEU A 338 -0.07 -20.68 11.45
CA LEU A 338 -0.73 -21.96 11.75
C LEU A 338 -0.62 -22.37 13.23
N GLY A 339 -0.39 -21.42 14.14
CA GLY A 339 -0.62 -21.62 15.57
C GLY A 339 -2.09 -21.65 15.90
N ASN A 340 -2.46 -22.36 16.96
CA ASN A 340 -3.85 -22.48 17.38
C ASN A 340 -4.26 -21.34 18.33
N ALA A 341 -5.50 -21.36 18.81
CA ALA A 341 -6.03 -20.32 19.71
C ALA A 341 -5.23 -20.23 21.02
N VAL A 342 -4.68 -21.33 21.52
CA VAL A 342 -3.87 -21.36 22.74
C VAL A 342 -2.53 -20.66 22.50
N ASP A 343 -1.81 -20.99 21.42
CA ASP A 343 -0.57 -20.30 21.05
C ASP A 343 -0.79 -18.78 20.91
N ALA A 344 -1.87 -18.40 20.23
CA ALA A 344 -2.21 -17.01 19.97
C ALA A 344 -2.58 -16.25 21.26
N ALA A 345 -3.36 -16.86 22.14
CA ALA A 345 -3.71 -16.27 23.44
C ALA A 345 -2.48 -16.12 24.35
N ILE A 346 -1.58 -17.10 24.35
CA ILE A 346 -0.34 -17.03 25.14
C ILE A 346 0.55 -15.91 24.63
N ALA A 347 0.83 -15.83 23.32
CA ALA A 347 1.65 -14.76 22.76
C ALA A 347 1.08 -13.37 23.06
N ALA A 348 -0.24 -13.22 22.92
CA ALA A 348 -0.92 -11.97 23.24
C ALA A 348 -0.86 -11.65 24.73
N THR A 349 -0.96 -12.63 25.63
CA THR A 349 -0.82 -12.43 27.09
C THR A 349 0.60 -12.01 27.47
N ILE A 350 1.64 -12.61 26.87
CA ILE A 350 3.02 -12.18 27.09
C ILE A 350 3.23 -10.77 26.54
N CYS A 351 2.60 -10.40 25.42
CA CYS A 351 2.63 -9.02 24.95
C CYS A 351 1.98 -8.05 25.97
N MET A 352 0.88 -8.45 26.61
CA MET A 352 0.21 -7.63 27.61
C MET A 352 1.13 -7.30 28.80
N THR A 353 2.04 -8.19 29.21
CA THR A 353 3.00 -7.90 30.29
C THR A 353 4.04 -6.84 29.92
N VAL A 354 4.25 -6.60 28.61
CA VAL A 354 5.14 -5.57 28.11
C VAL A 354 4.43 -4.23 28.06
N VAL A 355 3.19 -4.20 27.54
CA VAL A 355 2.53 -2.94 27.16
C VAL A 355 1.57 -2.40 28.22
N ALA A 356 1.15 -3.25 29.16
CA ALA A 356 0.24 -2.91 30.24
C ALA A 356 0.78 -3.39 31.61
N PRO A 357 1.99 -2.96 32.02
CA PRO A 357 2.60 -3.38 33.29
C PRO A 357 1.81 -2.94 34.52
N HIS A 358 0.91 -1.95 34.38
CA HIS A 358 -0.03 -1.52 35.40
C HIS A 358 -1.24 -2.45 35.57
N LYS A 359 -1.48 -3.34 34.61
CA LYS A 359 -2.60 -4.30 34.63
C LYS A 359 -2.15 -5.74 34.83
N THR A 360 -1.00 -6.13 34.29
CA THR A 360 -0.50 -7.52 34.38
C THR A 360 1.01 -7.54 34.27
N GLY A 361 1.64 -8.62 34.72
CA GLY A 361 3.09 -8.76 34.69
C GLY A 361 3.54 -10.19 34.96
N LEU A 362 4.83 -10.46 34.73
CA LEU A 362 5.41 -11.79 35.00
C LEU A 362 5.33 -12.17 36.49
N GLY A 363 5.22 -11.19 37.39
CA GLY A 363 5.02 -11.37 38.83
C GLY A 363 3.59 -11.72 39.25
N GLY A 364 2.62 -11.64 38.34
CA GLY A 364 1.20 -11.84 38.64
C GLY A 364 0.71 -13.28 38.49
N GLY A 365 -0.61 -13.42 38.46
CA GLY A 365 -1.31 -14.70 38.32
C GLY A 365 -2.62 -14.56 37.53
N GLY A 366 -3.40 -15.64 37.46
CA GLY A 366 -4.65 -15.64 36.72
C GLY A 366 -5.26 -17.00 36.43
N TYR A 367 -6.13 -17.01 35.42
CA TYR A 367 -6.89 -18.17 34.96
C TYR A 367 -6.86 -18.28 33.44
N ILE A 368 -6.76 -19.52 32.94
CA ILE A 368 -6.96 -19.84 31.53
C ILE A 368 -8.15 -20.80 31.43
N MET A 369 -9.13 -20.48 30.61
CA MET A 369 -10.20 -21.41 30.22
C MET A 369 -10.07 -21.77 28.75
N ILE A 370 -10.08 -23.06 28.45
CA ILE A 370 -9.95 -23.59 27.08
C ILE A 370 -11.12 -24.51 26.79
N TYR A 371 -11.77 -24.30 25.66
CA TYR A 371 -12.84 -25.16 25.16
C TYR A 371 -12.71 -25.38 23.65
N ASN A 372 -12.73 -26.63 23.20
CA ASN A 372 -12.86 -26.92 21.78
C ASN A 372 -14.27 -27.43 21.49
N SER A 373 -15.05 -26.65 20.73
CA SER A 373 -16.46 -26.98 20.49
C SER A 373 -16.68 -28.13 19.51
N LYS A 374 -15.63 -28.63 18.86
CA LYS A 374 -15.66 -29.86 18.04
C LYS A 374 -15.26 -31.10 18.84
N SER A 375 -14.65 -30.93 20.01
CA SER A 375 -14.34 -32.02 20.93
C SER A 375 -15.51 -32.23 21.89
N ASP A 376 -15.84 -33.48 22.22
CA ASP A 376 -16.84 -33.81 23.24
C ASP A 376 -16.31 -33.60 24.68
N ILE A 377 -15.23 -32.83 24.84
CA ILE A 377 -14.53 -32.63 26.12
C ILE A 377 -15.03 -31.32 26.74
N HIS A 378 -15.36 -31.39 28.04
CA HIS A 378 -15.77 -30.20 28.80
C HIS A 378 -14.62 -29.17 28.87
N PRO A 379 -14.94 -27.86 28.96
CA PRO A 379 -13.91 -26.85 29.11
C PRO A 379 -13.04 -27.10 30.34
N VAL A 380 -11.75 -26.88 30.17
CA VAL A 380 -10.78 -26.98 31.26
C VAL A 380 -10.45 -25.59 31.78
N VAL A 381 -10.12 -25.51 33.06
CA VAL A 381 -9.67 -24.30 33.75
C VAL A 381 -8.30 -24.57 34.35
N ILE A 382 -7.31 -23.82 33.90
CA ILE A 382 -5.97 -23.79 34.48
C ILE A 382 -5.90 -22.58 35.41
N ASP A 383 -5.80 -22.86 36.70
CA ASP A 383 -5.71 -21.89 37.78
C ASP A 383 -4.24 -21.77 38.22
N PHE A 384 -3.68 -20.58 38.03
CA PHE A 384 -2.33 -20.23 38.45
C PHE A 384 -2.35 -18.98 39.34
N ALA A 385 -3.44 -18.78 40.09
CA ALA A 385 -3.57 -17.69 41.07
C ALA A 385 -3.72 -18.22 42.50
N ASN A 386 -4.53 -19.27 42.71
CA ASN A 386 -5.04 -19.65 44.03
C ASN A 386 -4.06 -20.40 44.94
N ASN A 387 -2.94 -20.84 44.39
CA ASN A 387 -1.85 -21.48 45.13
C ASN A 387 -0.58 -20.63 45.14
N ALA A 388 -0.64 -19.43 44.53
CA ALA A 388 0.45 -18.46 44.50
C ALA A 388 0.43 -17.48 45.69
N ASP A 389 -0.60 -17.56 46.53
CA ASP A 389 -0.85 -16.74 47.73
C ASP A 389 -0.44 -17.45 49.04
N LYS A 390 0.28 -18.57 48.94
CA LYS A 390 0.69 -19.41 50.08
C LYS A 390 2.21 -19.56 50.13
N GLY A 391 2.69 -20.26 51.17
CA GLY A 391 4.10 -20.64 51.29
C GLY A 391 5.04 -19.50 51.70
N PHE A 392 6.29 -19.56 51.25
CA PHE A 392 7.35 -18.63 51.66
C PHE A 392 7.22 -17.28 50.98
N PHE A 393 6.82 -17.25 49.71
CA PHE A 393 6.49 -16.00 49.01
C PHE A 393 5.42 -15.20 49.75
N ALA A 394 4.31 -15.86 50.11
CA ALA A 394 3.21 -15.20 50.82
C ALA A 394 3.62 -14.70 52.22
N LYS A 395 4.47 -15.43 52.93
CA LYS A 395 5.03 -14.97 54.22
C LYS A 395 5.88 -13.71 54.07
N ALA A 396 6.45 -13.48 52.89
CA ALA A 396 7.18 -12.26 52.55
C ALA A 396 6.26 -11.13 52.02
N GLY A 397 4.94 -11.35 51.98
CA GLY A 397 3.95 -10.40 51.43
C GLY A 397 3.94 -10.32 49.90
N ILE A 398 4.61 -11.25 49.21
CA ILE A 398 4.79 -11.26 47.76
C ILE A 398 4.02 -12.45 47.19
N ARG A 399 3.27 -12.25 46.12
CA ARG A 399 2.65 -13.35 45.39
C ARG A 399 3.70 -14.08 44.58
N LEU A 400 3.64 -15.42 44.57
CA LEU A 400 4.52 -16.22 43.73
C LEU A 400 4.30 -15.87 42.25
N PRO A 401 5.36 -15.50 41.49
CA PRO A 401 5.27 -15.19 40.06
C PRO A 401 4.78 -16.39 39.21
N ALA A 402 3.47 -16.49 38.98
CA ALA A 402 2.84 -17.70 38.46
C ALA A 402 2.47 -17.62 36.97
N LEU A 403 2.43 -16.42 36.39
CA LEU A 403 1.96 -16.18 35.02
C LEU A 403 2.65 -17.07 33.97
N LEU A 404 3.98 -17.05 33.89
CA LEU A 404 4.71 -17.83 32.87
C LEU A 404 4.50 -19.33 33.05
N LYS A 405 4.35 -19.82 34.29
CA LYS A 405 4.09 -21.24 34.53
C LYS A 405 2.69 -21.66 34.11
N GLY A 406 1.68 -20.81 34.33
CA GLY A 406 0.33 -21.01 33.82
C GLY A 406 0.30 -21.09 32.28
N LEU A 407 1.01 -20.17 31.62
CA LEU A 407 1.11 -20.12 30.16
C LEU A 407 1.88 -21.31 29.58
N GLU A 408 3.03 -21.68 30.17
CA GLU A 408 3.80 -22.87 29.75
C GLU A 408 2.96 -24.15 29.93
N PHE A 409 2.25 -24.28 31.05
CA PHE A 409 1.42 -25.45 31.31
C PHE A 409 0.32 -25.60 30.24
N ALA A 410 -0.33 -24.51 29.86
CA ALA A 410 -1.30 -24.51 28.76
C ALA A 410 -0.65 -24.85 27.40
N HIS A 411 0.54 -24.31 27.13
CA HIS A 411 1.29 -24.55 25.89
C HIS A 411 1.74 -26.00 25.74
N ILE A 412 2.25 -26.62 26.81
CA ILE A 412 2.69 -28.02 26.79
C ILE A 412 1.54 -28.97 26.45
N ILE A 413 0.34 -28.69 26.95
CA ILE A 413 -0.82 -29.58 26.78
C ILE A 413 -1.55 -29.30 25.46
N TYR A 414 -1.70 -28.03 25.09
CA TYR A 414 -2.59 -27.61 24.00
C TYR A 414 -1.92 -26.76 22.92
N GLY A 415 -0.66 -26.35 23.08
CA GLY A 415 0.06 -25.53 22.08
C GLY A 415 0.45 -26.32 20.83
N ASN A 416 0.65 -25.61 19.73
CA ASN A 416 1.04 -26.20 18.44
C ASN A 416 2.39 -25.66 17.92
N LEU A 417 2.70 -24.38 18.17
CA LEU A 417 3.96 -23.78 17.72
C LEU A 417 5.11 -23.95 18.74
N PRO A 418 6.38 -23.87 18.29
CA PRO A 418 7.51 -23.81 19.21
C PRO A 418 7.39 -22.63 20.18
N TRP A 419 7.71 -22.85 21.46
CA TRP A 419 7.62 -21.83 22.52
C TRP A 419 8.36 -20.53 22.16
N HIS A 420 9.57 -20.65 21.59
CA HIS A 420 10.35 -19.52 21.09
C HIS A 420 9.53 -18.58 20.19
N ASP A 421 8.78 -19.14 19.23
CA ASP A 421 8.03 -18.36 18.24
C ASP A 421 6.83 -17.60 18.82
N ILE A 422 6.39 -18.01 20.01
CA ILE A 422 5.28 -17.43 20.77
C ILE A 422 5.79 -16.27 21.66
N VAL A 423 6.99 -16.41 22.23
CA VAL A 423 7.57 -15.41 23.16
C VAL A 423 8.35 -14.31 22.42
N GLU A 424 9.10 -14.67 21.38
CA GLU A 424 9.99 -13.75 20.64
C GLU A 424 9.32 -12.45 20.15
N PRO A 425 8.06 -12.46 19.64
CA PRO A 425 7.40 -11.22 19.23
C PRO A 425 7.28 -10.18 20.37
N SER A 426 7.07 -10.63 21.60
CA SER A 426 6.94 -9.78 22.77
C SER A 426 8.30 -9.33 23.30
N ALA A 427 9.31 -10.21 23.26
CA ALA A 427 10.70 -9.84 23.57
C ALA A 427 11.21 -8.73 22.63
N LYS A 428 10.94 -8.89 21.33
CA LYS A 428 11.22 -7.86 20.32
C LYS A 428 10.48 -6.56 20.59
N LEU A 429 9.20 -6.60 20.93
CA LEU A 429 8.42 -5.41 21.25
C LEU A 429 8.97 -4.67 22.48
N ALA A 430 9.39 -5.39 23.53
CA ALA A 430 10.02 -4.80 24.70
C ALA A 430 11.36 -4.13 24.36
N ARG A 431 12.14 -4.73 23.44
CA ARG A 431 13.45 -4.22 23.00
C ARG A 431 13.36 -2.99 22.10
N GLU A 432 12.49 -3.04 21.09
CA GLU A 432 12.29 -1.95 20.13
C GLU A 432 11.49 -0.80 20.73
N GLY A 433 10.61 -1.12 21.67
CA GLY A 433 9.75 -0.21 22.41
C GLY A 433 8.33 -0.16 21.86
N PHE A 434 7.42 0.34 22.69
CA PHE A 434 6.00 0.49 22.37
C PHE A 434 5.50 1.89 22.70
N VAL A 435 4.40 2.29 22.05
CA VAL A 435 3.75 3.57 22.32
C VAL A 435 3.01 3.51 23.65
N VAL A 436 3.41 4.36 24.58
CA VAL A 436 2.83 4.47 25.91
C VAL A 436 1.38 4.94 25.82
N SER A 437 0.47 4.20 26.45
CA SER A 437 -0.95 4.55 26.52
C SER A 437 -1.21 5.62 27.56
N LYS A 438 -2.31 6.37 27.38
CA LYS A 438 -2.79 7.31 28.40
C LYS A 438 -3.07 6.61 29.73
N ASP A 439 -3.67 5.42 29.67
CA ASP A 439 -4.00 4.58 30.83
C ASP A 439 -2.77 4.25 31.69
N LEU A 440 -1.65 3.85 31.06
CA LEU A 440 -0.39 3.61 31.77
C LEU A 440 0.17 4.90 32.42
N VAL A 441 0.09 6.03 31.71
CA VAL A 441 0.57 7.33 32.24
C VAL A 441 -0.27 7.80 33.41
N ASP A 442 -1.58 7.69 33.31
CA ASP A 442 -2.52 8.09 34.36
C ASP A 442 -2.29 7.27 35.63
N GLU A 443 -1.83 6.02 35.51
CA GLU A 443 -1.48 5.19 36.66
C GLU A 443 -0.09 5.51 37.23
N VAL A 444 0.94 5.62 36.38
CA VAL A 444 2.31 5.98 36.81
C VAL A 444 2.35 7.36 37.45
N SER A 445 1.51 8.31 37.00
CA SER A 445 1.46 9.67 37.55
C SER A 445 0.87 9.76 38.96
N ARG A 446 0.12 8.73 39.41
CA ARG A 446 -0.49 8.71 40.76
C ARG A 446 0.49 8.36 41.86
N ASN A 447 1.58 7.68 41.52
CA ASN A 447 2.63 7.35 42.46
C ASN A 447 4.00 7.64 41.81
N THR A 448 4.61 8.75 42.23
CA THR A 448 5.86 9.27 41.67
C THR A 448 7.03 8.30 41.74
N ASP A 449 6.97 7.33 42.66
CA ASP A 449 8.03 6.33 42.83
C ASP A 449 8.10 5.40 41.62
N TYR A 450 6.96 5.14 40.93
CA TYR A 450 6.91 4.32 39.73
C TYR A 450 7.59 4.96 38.51
N GLY A 451 7.59 6.29 38.41
CA GLY A 451 8.26 7.00 37.32
C GLY A 451 9.77 6.78 37.30
N THR A 452 10.37 6.46 38.45
CA THR A 452 11.81 6.17 38.53
C THR A 452 12.20 4.88 37.80
N HIS A 453 11.28 3.91 37.70
CA HIS A 453 11.52 2.65 36.99
C HIS A 453 11.51 2.80 35.46
N TYR A 454 10.98 3.90 34.95
CA TYR A 454 10.82 4.15 33.51
C TYR A 454 11.69 5.33 33.01
N ASN A 455 12.79 5.61 33.72
CA ASN A 455 13.73 6.69 33.40
C ASN A 455 13.12 8.10 33.41
N GLY A 456 12.06 8.32 34.19
CA GLY A 456 11.43 9.63 34.37
C GLY A 456 9.90 9.63 34.17
N PRO A 457 9.27 10.82 34.17
CA PRO A 457 7.84 10.95 33.93
C PRO A 457 7.49 10.51 32.50
N LEU A 458 6.44 9.70 32.38
CA LEU A 458 5.92 9.21 31.10
C LEU A 458 4.85 10.15 30.55
N ASN A 459 4.83 10.36 29.23
CA ASN A 459 3.74 11.07 28.54
C ASN A 459 3.02 10.13 27.55
N PRO A 460 1.72 10.35 27.30
CA PRO A 460 1.01 9.54 26.31
C PRO A 460 1.62 9.76 24.92
N GLY A 461 1.92 8.68 24.22
CA GLY A 461 2.58 8.74 22.90
C GLY A 461 4.10 8.58 22.93
N ASP A 462 4.74 8.61 24.10
CA ASP A 462 6.17 8.31 24.24
C ASP A 462 6.46 6.87 23.80
N ILE A 463 7.70 6.60 23.38
CA ILE A 463 8.17 5.24 23.07
C ILE A 463 8.93 4.73 24.29
N LEU A 464 8.37 3.73 24.97
CA LEU A 464 8.99 3.10 26.13
C LEU A 464 9.69 1.79 25.73
N GLN A 465 10.97 1.70 26.05
CA GLN A 465 11.79 0.50 25.88
C GLN A 465 12.05 -0.15 27.24
N LEU A 466 11.89 -1.47 27.31
CA LEU A 466 12.05 -2.26 28.52
C LEU A 466 13.18 -3.27 28.34
N HIS A 467 14.44 -2.80 28.37
CA HIS A 467 15.61 -3.62 28.04
C HIS A 467 15.78 -4.84 28.94
N GLU A 468 15.63 -4.68 30.27
CA GLU A 468 15.76 -5.82 31.19
C GLU A 468 14.64 -6.85 30.99
N LEU A 469 13.41 -6.39 30.75
CA LEU A 469 12.30 -7.28 30.42
C LEU A 469 12.53 -7.99 29.09
N ALA A 470 13.05 -7.29 28.08
CA ALA A 470 13.39 -7.88 26.79
C ALA A 470 14.43 -9.00 26.96
N ASN A 471 15.50 -8.75 27.71
CA ASN A 471 16.52 -9.77 28.00
C ASN A 471 15.92 -10.98 28.74
N THR A 472 15.02 -10.74 29.69
CA THR A 472 14.28 -11.79 30.39
C THR A 472 13.44 -12.62 29.42
N LEU A 473 12.67 -11.97 28.55
CA LEU A 473 11.83 -12.64 27.56
C LEU A 473 12.65 -13.38 26.49
N ASP A 474 13.82 -12.87 26.09
CA ASP A 474 14.76 -13.54 25.20
C ASP A 474 15.26 -14.86 25.80
N MET A 475 15.70 -14.81 27.06
CA MET A 475 16.13 -16.02 27.77
C MET A 475 14.98 -17.02 27.93
N VAL A 476 13.76 -16.55 28.18
CA VAL A 476 12.57 -17.40 28.26
C VAL A 476 12.19 -17.98 26.89
N ALA A 477 12.39 -17.24 25.80
CA ALA A 477 12.14 -17.71 24.44
C ALA A 477 13.15 -18.79 24.02
N GLU A 478 14.45 -18.58 24.30
CA GLU A 478 15.54 -19.46 23.88
C GLU A 478 15.63 -20.72 24.74
N TYR A 479 15.49 -20.58 26.06
CA TYR A 479 15.75 -21.66 27.02
C TYR A 479 14.49 -22.20 27.71
N GLY A 480 13.30 -21.65 27.43
CA GLY A 480 12.03 -22.01 28.06
C GLY A 480 11.88 -21.42 29.46
N VAL A 481 10.71 -21.58 30.10
CA VAL A 481 10.45 -20.89 31.39
C VAL A 481 11.31 -21.42 32.54
N LYS A 482 11.98 -22.56 32.38
CA LYS A 482 12.88 -23.12 33.40
C LYS A 482 13.95 -22.12 33.85
N VAL A 483 14.40 -21.21 32.98
CA VAL A 483 15.39 -20.19 33.37
C VAL A 483 14.84 -19.22 34.43
N PHE A 484 13.52 -19.03 34.45
CA PHE A 484 12.79 -18.18 35.38
C PHE A 484 12.53 -18.88 36.71
N TYR A 485 12.17 -20.17 36.70
CA TYR A 485 11.77 -20.91 37.89
C TYR A 485 12.88 -21.74 38.56
N ASN A 486 13.91 -22.15 37.81
CA ASN A 486 15.00 -23.00 38.27
C ASN A 486 16.31 -22.68 37.52
N GLY A 487 16.67 -21.39 37.45
CA GLY A 487 17.80 -20.93 36.64
C GLY A 487 18.28 -19.54 37.02
N ASN A 488 19.10 -18.92 36.19
CA ASN A 488 19.79 -17.68 36.55
C ASN A 488 18.84 -16.50 36.85
N LEU A 489 17.63 -16.48 36.28
CA LEU A 489 16.66 -15.41 36.53
C LEU A 489 15.98 -15.54 37.89
N SER A 490 15.89 -16.75 38.48
CA SER A 490 15.27 -16.92 39.80
C SER A 490 16.05 -16.19 40.90
N ASN A 491 17.39 -16.10 40.76
CA ASN A 491 18.24 -15.34 41.68
C ASN A 491 17.98 -13.82 41.58
N LYS A 492 17.68 -13.31 40.39
CA LYS A 492 17.30 -11.89 40.20
C LYS A 492 15.97 -11.54 40.90
N ILE A 493 15.06 -12.52 41.03
CA ILE A 493 13.81 -12.37 41.80
C ILE A 493 14.09 -12.37 43.30
N LEU A 494 15.03 -13.18 43.77
CA LEU A 494 15.44 -13.19 45.19
C LEU A 494 16.03 -11.85 45.63
N HIS A 495 16.91 -11.27 44.80
CA HIS A 495 17.62 -10.03 45.15
C HIS A 495 16.69 -8.81 45.28
N SER A 496 15.47 -8.87 44.75
CA SER A 496 14.52 -7.75 44.82
C SER A 496 13.79 -7.63 46.16
N SER A 497 13.91 -8.60 47.08
CA SER A 497 13.32 -8.52 48.41
C SER A 497 14.17 -9.21 49.47
N SER A 498 14.53 -8.48 50.53
CA SER A 498 15.27 -9.03 51.68
C SER A 498 14.53 -10.14 52.44
N ASN A 499 13.23 -10.27 52.21
CA ASN A 499 12.35 -11.23 52.89
C ASN A 499 12.24 -12.56 52.13
N LEU A 500 12.83 -12.68 50.94
CA LEU A 500 12.90 -13.93 50.19
C LEU A 500 14.23 -14.66 50.48
N HIS A 501 14.17 -15.97 50.62
CA HIS A 501 15.30 -16.82 51.02
C HIS A 501 15.44 -18.06 50.12
N GLU A 502 16.44 -18.91 50.33
CA GLU A 502 16.64 -20.12 49.51
C GLU A 502 15.40 -21.02 49.44
N ASP A 503 14.64 -21.13 50.53
CA ASP A 503 13.38 -21.89 50.55
C ASP A 503 12.35 -21.36 49.52
N SER A 504 12.34 -20.04 49.27
CA SER A 504 11.51 -19.42 48.24
C SER A 504 11.92 -19.87 46.83
N LEU A 505 13.21 -20.11 46.55
CA LEU A 505 13.63 -20.66 45.26
C LEU A 505 13.12 -22.08 45.05
N GLN A 506 13.16 -22.90 46.11
CA GLN A 506 12.66 -24.27 46.04
C GLN A 506 11.15 -24.29 45.81
N GLU A 507 10.42 -23.36 46.45
CA GLU A 507 9.01 -23.15 46.20
C GLU A 507 8.74 -22.70 44.75
N LEU A 508 9.48 -21.71 44.24
CA LEU A 508 9.37 -21.24 42.87
C LEU A 508 9.61 -22.38 41.86
N ALA A 509 10.64 -23.19 42.06
CA ALA A 509 11.01 -24.29 41.19
C ALA A 509 9.98 -25.44 41.19
N SER A 510 9.26 -25.64 42.30
CA SER A 510 8.30 -26.73 42.47
C SER A 510 6.84 -26.33 42.19
N TYR A 511 6.59 -25.03 41.96
CA TYR A 511 5.26 -24.50 41.68
C TYR A 511 4.63 -25.10 40.42
N MET A 512 3.35 -25.51 40.53
CA MET A 512 2.56 -26.01 39.41
C MET A 512 1.14 -25.42 39.43
N PRO A 513 0.57 -25.05 38.27
CA PRO A 513 -0.83 -24.68 38.15
C PRO A 513 -1.79 -25.83 38.49
N THR A 514 -3.02 -25.48 38.87
CA THR A 514 -4.08 -26.46 39.13
C THR A 514 -4.99 -26.59 37.90
N LEU A 515 -5.19 -27.82 37.41
CA LEU A 515 -6.11 -28.12 36.33
C LEU A 515 -7.45 -28.62 36.90
N THR A 516 -8.54 -27.96 36.52
CA THR A 516 -9.91 -28.35 36.90
C THR A 516 -10.85 -28.33 35.70
N ILE A 517 -12.02 -28.94 35.83
CA ILE A 517 -13.08 -28.89 34.81
C ILE A 517 -14.01 -27.72 35.15
N ALA A 518 -14.45 -26.97 34.15
CA ALA A 518 -15.39 -25.88 34.32
C ALA A 518 -16.76 -26.38 34.82
N GLN A 519 -17.43 -25.56 35.63
CA GLN A 519 -18.85 -25.73 35.93
C GLN A 519 -19.71 -25.11 34.83
N SER A 520 -20.98 -25.49 34.77
CA SER A 520 -21.92 -24.98 33.78
C SER A 520 -23.30 -24.73 34.34
N SER A 521 -23.95 -23.67 33.85
CA SER A 521 -25.38 -23.38 34.04
C SER A 521 -26.02 -23.05 32.70
N THR A 522 -27.35 -23.08 32.62
CA THR A 522 -28.10 -22.76 31.39
C THR A 522 -28.70 -21.36 31.46
N LEU A 523 -28.59 -20.61 30.37
CA LEU A 523 -29.28 -19.33 30.14
C LEU A 523 -29.88 -19.31 28.73
N HIS A 524 -31.21 -19.29 28.60
CA HIS A 524 -31.96 -19.23 27.35
C HIS A 524 -31.42 -20.20 26.27
N HIS A 525 -31.35 -21.50 26.60
CA HIS A 525 -30.80 -22.57 25.75
C HIS A 525 -29.31 -22.46 25.40
N HIS A 526 -28.53 -21.70 26.17
CA HIS A 526 -27.09 -21.66 26.07
C HIS A 526 -26.48 -22.24 27.34
N THR A 527 -25.51 -23.13 27.18
CA THR A 527 -24.65 -23.59 28.27
C THR A 527 -23.58 -22.54 28.50
N ILE A 528 -23.48 -22.04 29.73
CA ILE A 528 -22.51 -21.04 30.18
C ILE A 528 -21.51 -21.73 31.09
N TYR A 529 -20.24 -21.73 30.70
CA TYR A 529 -19.14 -22.30 31.46
C TYR A 529 -18.38 -21.24 32.25
N TYR A 530 -18.05 -21.56 33.50
CA TYR A 530 -17.33 -20.70 34.44
C TYR A 530 -16.47 -21.56 35.40
N PRO A 531 -15.47 -20.98 36.10
CA PRO A 531 -14.63 -21.74 37.03
C PRO A 531 -15.43 -22.36 38.20
N PRO A 532 -15.04 -23.55 38.69
CA PRO A 532 -15.83 -24.31 39.68
C PRO A 532 -15.96 -23.67 41.08
N ARG A 533 -15.17 -22.64 41.38
CA ARG A 533 -15.22 -21.92 42.67
C ARG A 533 -16.13 -20.69 42.64
N MET A 534 -16.79 -20.42 41.51
CA MET A 534 -17.57 -19.20 41.29
C MET A 534 -19.07 -19.42 41.54
N SER A 535 -19.44 -19.80 42.78
CA SER A 535 -20.84 -20.07 43.14
C SER A 535 -21.75 -18.85 42.93
N LEU A 536 -21.23 -17.64 43.09
CA LEU A 536 -21.99 -16.41 42.83
C LEU A 536 -22.33 -16.25 41.34
N MET A 537 -21.47 -16.70 40.43
CA MET A 537 -21.75 -16.70 38.99
C MET A 537 -22.91 -17.63 38.66
N GLN A 538 -22.94 -18.81 39.30
CA GLN A 538 -24.07 -19.73 39.19
C GLN A 538 -25.38 -19.04 39.61
N THR A 539 -25.39 -18.39 40.78
CA THR A 539 -26.56 -17.67 41.29
C THR A 539 -27.02 -16.58 40.31
N VAL A 540 -26.09 -15.80 39.75
CA VAL A 540 -26.41 -14.76 38.75
C VAL A 540 -27.06 -15.37 37.51
N ILE A 541 -26.50 -16.45 36.95
CA ILE A 541 -27.03 -17.09 35.74
C ILE A 541 -28.42 -17.68 35.98
N GLU A 542 -28.59 -18.45 37.06
CA GLU A 542 -29.86 -19.09 37.40
C GLU A 542 -30.96 -18.06 37.71
N THR A 543 -30.59 -16.95 38.38
CA THR A 543 -31.56 -15.89 38.66
C THR A 543 -31.97 -15.18 37.38
N LEU A 544 -31.02 -14.87 36.48
CA LEU A 544 -31.35 -14.27 35.17
C LEU A 544 -32.23 -15.19 34.32
N GLU A 545 -32.00 -16.51 34.34
CA GLU A 545 -32.84 -17.49 33.64
C GLU A 545 -34.26 -17.57 34.23
N SER A 546 -34.41 -17.37 35.53
CA SER A 546 -35.70 -17.41 36.22
C SER A 546 -36.59 -16.18 35.98
N LEU A 547 -36.04 -15.10 35.40
CA LEU A 547 -36.78 -13.88 35.15
C LEU A 547 -37.88 -14.10 34.09
N PRO A 548 -39.08 -13.52 34.24
CA PRO A 548 -40.16 -13.63 33.26
C PRO A 548 -39.94 -12.72 32.04
N ILE A 549 -38.75 -12.80 31.43
CA ILE A 549 -38.32 -11.99 30.30
C ILE A 549 -38.18 -12.89 29.07
N LEU A 550 -38.79 -12.48 27.96
CA LEU A 550 -38.69 -13.15 26.67
C LEU A 550 -37.77 -12.33 25.75
N MET A 551 -37.16 -12.97 24.74
CA MET A 551 -36.30 -12.24 23.79
C MET A 551 -37.01 -11.03 23.14
N GLY A 552 -38.34 -11.08 22.95
CA GLY A 552 -39.12 -9.99 22.35
C GLY A 552 -39.29 -8.74 23.23
N ASN A 553 -39.18 -8.86 24.56
CA ASN A 553 -39.29 -7.73 25.49
C ASN A 553 -37.98 -7.44 26.27
N ALA A 554 -36.91 -8.20 26.05
CA ALA A 554 -35.65 -8.08 26.78
C ALA A 554 -34.98 -6.69 26.73
N SER A 555 -35.33 -5.85 25.75
CA SER A 555 -34.80 -4.48 25.63
C SER A 555 -35.80 -3.39 26.08
N THR A 556 -36.93 -3.73 26.69
CA THR A 556 -37.83 -2.71 27.26
C THR A 556 -37.27 -2.15 28.57
N ILE A 557 -37.68 -0.93 28.93
CA ILE A 557 -37.25 -0.26 30.16
C ILE A 557 -37.62 -1.10 31.39
N GLU A 558 -38.80 -1.74 31.38
CA GLU A 558 -39.26 -2.59 32.47
C GLU A 558 -38.34 -3.81 32.67
N SER A 559 -37.97 -4.50 31.59
CA SER A 559 -37.06 -5.65 31.66
C SER A 559 -35.67 -5.24 32.09
N LEU A 560 -35.13 -4.12 31.58
CA LEU A 560 -33.81 -3.61 31.98
C LEU A 560 -33.78 -3.17 33.45
N THR A 561 -34.86 -2.56 33.94
CA THR A 561 -35.01 -2.18 35.35
C THR A 561 -35.04 -3.42 36.24
N LEU A 562 -35.83 -4.42 35.87
CA LEU A 562 -35.94 -5.68 36.62
C LEU A 562 -34.60 -6.42 36.72
N VAL A 563 -33.81 -6.44 35.64
CA VAL A 563 -32.47 -7.04 35.65
C VAL A 563 -31.55 -6.30 36.63
N ALA A 564 -31.53 -4.97 36.59
CA ALA A 564 -30.70 -4.17 37.50
C ALA A 564 -31.10 -4.35 38.98
N GLU A 565 -32.40 -4.35 39.28
CA GLU A 565 -32.95 -4.59 40.62
C GLU A 565 -32.57 -5.99 41.14
N THR A 566 -32.67 -7.00 40.27
CA THR A 566 -32.35 -8.38 40.60
C THR A 566 -30.87 -8.55 40.90
N LEU A 567 -29.99 -7.98 40.07
CA LEU A 567 -28.55 -8.02 40.29
C LEU A 567 -28.14 -7.26 41.57
N MET A 568 -28.78 -6.13 41.88
CA MET A 568 -28.58 -5.43 43.16
C MET A 568 -28.98 -6.29 44.35
N HIS A 569 -30.12 -7.00 44.27
CA HIS A 569 -30.55 -7.87 45.35
C HIS A 569 -29.51 -8.99 45.62
N ILE A 570 -28.98 -9.60 44.57
CA ILE A 570 -27.91 -10.60 44.68
C ILE A 570 -26.68 -9.97 45.34
N TYR A 571 -26.27 -8.78 44.89
CA TYR A 571 -25.14 -8.04 45.48
C TYR A 571 -25.31 -7.82 46.98
N SER A 572 -26.43 -7.22 47.40
CA SER A 572 -26.71 -6.95 48.82
C SER A 572 -26.77 -8.19 49.70
N SER A 573 -27.02 -9.37 49.11
CA SER A 573 -27.13 -10.63 49.84
C SER A 573 -25.80 -11.38 49.92
N SER A 574 -24.85 -11.08 49.03
CA SER A 574 -23.60 -11.84 48.85
C SER A 574 -22.40 -11.30 49.64
N HIS A 575 -22.54 -10.14 50.32
CA HIS A 575 -21.48 -9.50 51.13
C HIS A 575 -20.13 -9.34 50.37
N VAL A 576 -20.18 -9.22 49.04
CA VAL A 576 -18.99 -9.07 48.20
C VAL A 576 -18.40 -7.69 48.42
N GLN A 577 -17.15 -7.64 48.90
CA GLN A 577 -16.35 -6.42 48.86
C GLN A 577 -15.74 -6.30 47.46
N HIS A 578 -16.01 -5.20 46.77
CA HIS A 578 -15.33 -4.88 45.51
C HIS A 578 -14.00 -4.20 45.84
N GLY A 579 -12.91 -4.70 45.23
CA GLY A 579 -11.64 -3.99 45.17
C GLY A 579 -11.81 -2.65 44.43
N GLU A 580 -11.08 -1.63 44.89
CA GLU A 580 -11.28 -0.24 44.45
C GLU A 580 -10.81 0.01 43.00
N ARG A 581 -9.99 -0.87 42.39
CA ARG A 581 -9.44 -0.70 41.02
C ARG A 581 -9.00 -2.01 40.36
N GLY A 582 -9.46 -2.24 39.13
CA GLY A 582 -9.09 -3.43 38.36
C GLY A 582 -7.67 -3.35 37.79
N ALA A 583 -6.74 -4.11 38.37
CA ALA A 583 -5.41 -4.37 37.82
C ALA A 583 -5.41 -5.72 37.08
N PHE A 584 -6.25 -5.84 36.06
CA PHE A 584 -6.33 -7.05 35.25
C PHE A 584 -6.51 -6.74 33.76
N THR A 585 -6.28 -7.74 32.93
CA THR A 585 -6.56 -7.72 31.50
C THR A 585 -7.08 -9.08 31.05
N GLY A 586 -7.97 -9.07 30.06
CA GLY A 586 -8.49 -10.28 29.42
C GLY A 586 -8.00 -10.44 27.97
N VAL A 587 -7.47 -11.61 27.65
CA VAL A 587 -7.10 -12.01 26.29
C VAL A 587 -8.05 -13.10 25.82
N MET A 588 -8.77 -12.81 24.74
CA MET A 588 -9.65 -13.78 24.09
C MET A 588 -9.04 -14.23 22.77
N ALA A 589 -9.05 -15.53 22.49
CA ALA A 589 -8.66 -16.08 21.20
C ALA A 589 -9.62 -17.15 20.70
N MET A 590 -9.78 -17.22 19.38
CA MET A 590 -10.51 -18.28 18.70
C MET A 590 -9.83 -18.64 17.37
N ASP A 591 -9.78 -19.93 17.05
CA ASP A 591 -9.18 -20.46 15.82
C ASP A 591 -10.18 -21.22 14.93
N TRP A 592 -9.72 -21.62 13.75
CA TRP A 592 -10.50 -22.35 12.76
C TRP A 592 -10.88 -23.77 13.21
N GLN A 593 -10.25 -24.27 14.27
CA GLN A 593 -10.55 -25.56 14.88
C GLN A 593 -11.69 -25.45 15.92
N GLU A 594 -12.30 -24.27 16.09
CA GLU A 594 -13.31 -23.99 17.12
C GLU A 594 -12.77 -24.14 18.54
N THR A 595 -11.49 -23.85 18.73
CA THR A 595 -10.91 -23.69 20.07
C THR A 595 -11.16 -22.26 20.53
N TYR A 596 -11.75 -22.11 21.71
CA TYR A 596 -12.03 -20.85 22.40
C TYR A 596 -11.13 -20.80 23.62
N VAL A 597 -10.42 -19.68 23.78
CA VAL A 597 -9.50 -19.47 24.89
C VAL A 597 -9.78 -18.12 25.54
N CYS A 598 -9.92 -18.13 26.86
CA CYS A 598 -10.01 -16.94 27.71
C CYS A 598 -8.84 -16.98 28.68
N ILE A 599 -7.96 -15.98 28.64
CA ILE A 599 -6.89 -15.79 29.62
C ILE A 599 -7.18 -14.50 30.36
N LEU A 600 -7.49 -14.61 31.66
CA LEU A 600 -7.58 -13.47 32.56
C LEU A 600 -6.32 -13.47 33.42
N SER A 601 -5.55 -12.39 33.36
CA SER A 601 -4.32 -12.22 34.13
C SER A 601 -4.30 -10.84 34.77
N GLY A 602 -3.67 -10.73 35.93
CA GLY A 602 -3.56 -9.45 36.59
C GLY A 602 -2.63 -9.45 37.80
N LEU A 603 -2.72 -8.35 38.54
CA LEU A 603 -2.04 -8.04 39.79
C LEU A 603 -3.10 -7.78 40.87
N SER A 604 -2.71 -7.86 42.14
CA SER A 604 -3.57 -7.49 43.26
C SER A 604 -3.82 -5.98 43.34
N SER A 605 -2.98 -5.15 42.72
CA SER A 605 -3.20 -3.70 42.60
C SER A 605 -2.46 -3.14 41.38
N PRO A 606 -2.83 -1.96 40.86
CA PRO A 606 -2.13 -1.41 39.70
C PRO A 606 -0.65 -1.19 39.99
N LEU A 607 0.23 -1.75 39.15
CA LEU A 607 1.69 -1.79 39.33
C LEU A 607 2.18 -2.58 40.58
N GLY A 608 1.27 -3.27 41.28
CA GLY A 608 1.58 -4.02 42.49
C GLY A 608 2.17 -3.13 43.60
N PRO A 609 3.00 -3.68 44.50
CA PRO A 609 3.72 -2.91 45.53
C PRO A 609 4.81 -1.98 44.96
N GLY A 610 5.06 -1.94 43.64
CA GLY A 610 6.17 -1.18 43.06
C GLY A 610 7.53 -1.85 43.09
N ASN A 611 7.64 -3.07 43.59
CA ASN A 611 8.91 -3.76 43.72
C ASN A 611 9.37 -4.30 42.35
N MET A 612 10.13 -3.47 41.62
CA MET A 612 10.77 -3.86 40.36
C MET A 612 11.91 -4.86 40.61
N THR A 613 11.93 -5.96 39.85
CA THR A 613 13.01 -6.95 39.90
C THR A 613 14.18 -6.56 39.00
N ASP A 614 15.37 -7.11 39.27
CA ASP A 614 16.54 -7.02 38.36
C ASP A 614 16.30 -7.73 37.01
N ALA A 615 15.17 -8.43 36.87
CA ALA A 615 14.71 -9.06 35.63
C ALA A 615 13.72 -8.17 34.85
N GLY A 616 13.46 -6.93 35.31
CA GLY A 616 12.72 -5.92 34.56
C GLY A 616 11.20 -6.03 34.61
N PHE A 617 10.65 -6.73 35.61
CA PHE A 617 9.20 -6.78 35.85
C PHE A 617 8.86 -6.54 37.33
N LEU A 618 7.62 -6.11 37.57
CA LEU A 618 7.09 -5.84 38.91
C LEU A 618 6.60 -7.13 39.58
N LEU A 619 6.92 -7.29 40.85
CA LEU A 619 6.32 -8.31 41.72
C LEU A 619 4.91 -7.89 42.12
N ASP A 620 4.07 -8.87 42.44
CA ASP A 620 2.72 -8.67 42.96
C ASP A 620 2.68 -8.93 44.48
N ASN A 621 1.72 -8.33 45.18
CA ASN A 621 1.51 -8.54 46.61
C ASN A 621 0.46 -9.63 46.88
N VAL A 622 0.50 -10.22 48.07
CA VAL A 622 -0.62 -11.00 48.59
C VAL A 622 -1.55 -10.04 49.31
N ASP A 623 -2.76 -9.87 48.79
CA ASP A 623 -3.87 -9.15 49.42
C ASP A 623 -5.08 -10.09 49.55
N ASP A 624 -5.98 -9.78 50.48
CA ASP A 624 -7.18 -10.57 50.80
C ASP A 624 -8.19 -10.61 49.64
N ASN A 625 -8.08 -9.69 48.66
CA ASN A 625 -8.92 -9.62 47.47
C ASN A 625 -8.07 -9.55 46.18
N ASP A 626 -8.53 -10.24 45.12
CA ASP A 626 -8.61 -9.73 43.73
C ASP A 626 -8.30 -10.74 42.61
N LEU A 627 -7.30 -11.62 42.69
CA LEU A 627 -7.13 -12.58 41.59
C LEU A 627 -8.16 -13.73 41.62
N PHE A 628 -8.79 -13.98 42.77
CA PHE A 628 -9.81 -15.01 42.94
C PHE A 628 -11.13 -14.70 42.23
N THR A 629 -11.35 -13.44 41.82
CA THR A 629 -12.62 -12.99 41.22
C THR A 629 -12.61 -13.09 39.69
N PHE A 630 -11.51 -13.55 39.09
CA PHE A 630 -11.42 -13.73 37.64
C PHE A 630 -12.36 -14.83 37.17
N ILE A 631 -13.33 -14.43 36.36
CA ILE A 631 -14.38 -15.29 35.85
C ILE A 631 -14.28 -15.31 34.31
N PRO A 632 -13.42 -16.17 33.74
CA PRO A 632 -13.49 -16.49 32.32
C PRO A 632 -14.82 -17.16 32.01
N ILE A 633 -15.47 -16.73 30.93
CA ILE A 633 -16.74 -17.26 30.45
C ILE A 633 -16.58 -17.79 29.04
N ILE A 634 -16.98 -19.04 28.83
CA ILE A 634 -17.21 -19.62 27.51
C ILE A 634 -18.66 -20.07 27.45
N PHE A 635 -19.35 -19.78 26.35
CA PHE A 635 -20.74 -20.18 26.19
C PHE A 635 -21.01 -20.73 24.80
N HIS A 636 -21.96 -21.65 24.70
CA HIS A 636 -22.47 -22.12 23.41
C HIS A 636 -23.94 -22.49 23.50
N TYR A 637 -24.60 -22.44 22.35
CA TYR A 637 -25.96 -22.91 22.19
C TYR A 637 -26.06 -24.44 22.34
N GLU A 638 -27.07 -24.92 23.07
CA GLU A 638 -27.27 -26.35 23.37
C GLU A 638 -27.72 -27.15 22.13
N LYS A 639 -28.54 -26.56 21.26
CA LYS A 639 -29.15 -27.24 20.11
C LYS A 639 -28.44 -26.90 18.80
N GLY A 640 -27.29 -27.54 18.58
CA GLY A 640 -26.63 -27.62 17.28
C GLY A 640 -25.41 -26.72 17.11
N ILE A 641 -24.47 -27.21 16.28
CA ILE A 641 -23.11 -26.69 16.03
C ILE A 641 -23.10 -25.30 15.35
N CYS A 642 -24.26 -24.72 15.04
CA CYS A 642 -24.41 -23.46 14.30
C CYS A 642 -25.01 -22.31 15.13
N GLY A 643 -25.33 -22.56 16.41
CA GLY A 643 -25.87 -21.53 17.31
C GLY A 643 -24.83 -20.49 17.74
N LEU A 644 -25.28 -19.50 18.52
CA LEU A 644 -24.41 -18.47 19.08
C LEU A 644 -23.48 -19.11 20.11
N ARG A 645 -22.19 -18.83 19.98
CA ARG A 645 -21.15 -19.26 20.91
C ARG A 645 -20.12 -18.17 21.04
N GLY A 646 -19.39 -18.14 22.14
CA GLY A 646 -18.40 -17.10 22.35
C GLY A 646 -17.62 -17.26 23.63
N VAL A 647 -16.67 -16.34 23.78
CA VAL A 647 -15.73 -16.28 24.88
C VAL A 647 -15.49 -14.83 25.26
N PHE A 648 -15.52 -14.57 26.57
CA PHE A 648 -15.18 -13.29 27.19
C PHE A 648 -14.83 -13.54 28.66
N GLY A 649 -14.53 -12.50 29.44
CA GLY A 649 -14.38 -12.64 30.87
C GLY A 649 -14.02 -11.32 31.53
N SER A 650 -14.24 -11.24 32.84
CA SER A 650 -13.86 -10.12 33.69
C SER A 650 -13.61 -10.61 35.12
N ASP A 651 -13.17 -9.70 35.98
CA ASP A 651 -13.05 -9.88 37.44
C ASP A 651 -14.35 -9.52 38.19
N ASP A 652 -15.47 -9.31 37.47
CA ASP A 652 -16.74 -8.85 38.02
C ASP A 652 -17.90 -9.74 37.55
N VAL A 653 -18.46 -10.46 38.52
CA VAL A 653 -19.57 -11.40 38.30
C VAL A 653 -20.82 -10.73 37.75
N PHE A 654 -21.13 -9.51 38.21
CA PHE A 654 -22.33 -8.78 37.79
C PHE A 654 -22.17 -8.20 36.40
N LEU A 655 -20.95 -7.75 36.08
CA LEU A 655 -20.61 -7.29 34.74
C LEU A 655 -20.65 -8.44 33.72
N ASN A 656 -20.17 -9.63 34.10
CA ASN A 656 -20.35 -10.83 33.29
C ASN A 656 -21.84 -11.17 33.07
N GLY A 657 -22.67 -11.07 34.13
CA GLY A 657 -24.12 -11.25 34.02
C GLY A 657 -24.78 -10.26 33.06
N GLN A 658 -24.41 -8.97 33.13
CA GLN A 658 -24.88 -7.94 32.20
C GLN A 658 -24.53 -8.26 30.74
N ILE A 659 -23.30 -8.72 30.48
CA ILE A 659 -22.85 -9.08 29.13
C ILE A 659 -23.57 -10.32 28.61
N LEU A 660 -23.76 -11.36 29.45
CA LEU A 660 -24.55 -12.53 29.08
C LEU A 660 -25.97 -12.13 28.69
N TYR A 661 -26.62 -11.29 29.50
CA TYR A 661 -27.96 -10.78 29.20
C TYR A 661 -28.00 -10.03 27.86
N ASN A 662 -27.02 -9.17 27.60
CA ASN A 662 -26.92 -8.40 26.36
C ASN A 662 -26.69 -9.29 25.12
N LEU A 663 -25.78 -10.27 25.21
CA LEU A 663 -25.43 -11.15 24.09
C LEU A 663 -26.50 -12.20 23.80
N ILE A 664 -27.07 -12.81 24.85
CA ILE A 664 -27.94 -13.99 24.71
C ILE A 664 -29.42 -13.59 24.74
N VAL A 665 -29.85 -12.83 25.74
CA VAL A 665 -31.28 -12.54 25.97
C VAL A 665 -31.76 -11.38 25.10
N ARG A 666 -30.96 -10.31 25.00
CA ARG A 666 -31.24 -9.17 24.11
C ARG A 666 -30.77 -9.39 22.67
N ALA A 667 -29.98 -10.43 22.43
CA ALA A 667 -29.40 -10.76 21.12
C ALA A 667 -28.68 -9.59 20.43
N LEU A 668 -28.00 -8.73 21.22
CA LEU A 668 -27.19 -7.65 20.68
C LEU A 668 -25.97 -8.21 19.95
N ASN A 669 -25.48 -7.47 18.96
CA ASN A 669 -24.17 -7.77 18.38
C ASN A 669 -23.06 -7.52 19.41
N VAL A 670 -21.90 -8.14 19.24
CA VAL A 670 -20.82 -8.11 20.24
C VAL A 670 -20.36 -6.69 20.59
N SER A 671 -20.28 -5.78 19.61
CA SER A 671 -19.89 -4.40 19.86
C SER A 671 -20.93 -3.68 20.71
N ALA A 672 -22.21 -3.78 20.33
CA ALA A 672 -23.30 -3.17 21.09
C ALA A 672 -23.46 -3.78 22.50
N ALA A 673 -23.16 -5.06 22.69
CA ALA A 673 -23.25 -5.73 23.98
C ALA A 673 -22.15 -5.29 24.95
N ILE A 674 -20.91 -5.14 24.45
CA ILE A 674 -19.74 -4.71 25.25
C ILE A 674 -19.77 -3.21 25.51
N GLU A 675 -20.15 -2.40 24.52
CA GLU A 675 -20.22 -0.94 24.65
C GLU A 675 -21.50 -0.46 25.36
N TYR A 676 -22.45 -1.35 25.65
CA TYR A 676 -23.64 -0.97 26.39
C TYR A 676 -23.23 -0.36 27.76
N PRO A 677 -23.84 0.77 28.18
CA PRO A 677 -23.46 1.40 29.44
C PRO A 677 -23.69 0.44 30.62
N ARG A 678 -22.73 0.42 31.54
CA ARG A 678 -22.70 -0.52 32.65
C ARG A 678 -23.22 0.11 33.91
N TYR A 679 -23.68 -0.75 34.80
CA TYR A 679 -23.89 -0.40 36.19
C TYR A 679 -22.99 -1.23 37.10
N TYR A 680 -22.49 -0.56 38.12
CA TYR A 680 -21.63 -1.09 39.17
C TYR A 680 -22.39 -1.05 40.49
N PHE A 681 -22.17 -2.03 41.34
CA PHE A 681 -22.90 -2.19 42.59
C PHE A 681 -22.00 -1.81 43.77
N ALA A 682 -22.55 -1.02 44.69
CA ALA A 682 -21.91 -0.60 45.92
C ALA A 682 -22.87 -0.83 47.11
N PRO A 683 -22.38 -0.90 48.37
CA PRO A 683 -23.21 -1.20 49.54
C PRO A 683 -24.45 -0.29 49.68
N ASP A 684 -24.31 0.97 49.24
CA ASP A 684 -25.32 2.03 49.40
C ASP A 684 -26.13 2.31 48.11
N GLY A 685 -25.94 1.54 47.03
CA GLY A 685 -26.72 1.70 45.79
C GLY A 685 -26.03 1.25 44.50
N ILE A 686 -26.57 1.71 43.38
CA ILE A 686 -26.06 1.46 42.03
C ILE A 686 -25.33 2.70 41.50
N MET A 687 -24.18 2.49 40.88
CA MET A 687 -23.47 3.48 40.08
C MET A 687 -23.65 3.16 38.59
N ILE A 688 -23.88 4.18 37.76
CA ILE A 688 -24.14 3.99 36.32
C ILE A 688 -23.10 4.77 35.51
N GLU A 689 -22.56 4.12 34.47
CA GLU A 689 -21.75 4.80 33.47
C GLU A 689 -22.56 5.85 32.73
N ASN A 690 -22.12 7.10 32.82
CA ASN A 690 -22.72 8.22 32.11
C ASN A 690 -21.64 9.16 31.60
N ASN A 691 -21.13 8.88 30.41
CA ASN A 691 -20.18 9.73 29.69
C ASN A 691 -20.64 9.98 28.24
N GLN A 692 -19.91 10.83 27.51
CA GLN A 692 -20.29 11.21 26.14
C GLN A 692 -20.44 10.03 25.16
N ARG A 693 -19.77 8.90 25.43
CA ARG A 693 -19.80 7.70 24.57
C ARG A 693 -20.77 6.63 25.07
N HIS A 694 -21.01 6.59 26.37
CA HIS A 694 -21.80 5.57 27.05
C HIS A 694 -22.80 6.27 27.95
N SER A 695 -24.02 6.45 27.45
CA SER A 695 -25.12 7.03 28.21
C SER A 695 -26.33 6.09 28.15
N ILE A 696 -26.95 5.88 29.30
CA ILE A 696 -28.20 5.12 29.37
C ILE A 696 -29.38 5.97 28.88
N ASP A 697 -30.44 5.29 28.47
CA ASP A 697 -31.69 5.94 28.14
C ASP A 697 -32.23 6.74 29.34
N THR A 698 -32.66 7.99 29.10
CA THR A 698 -33.11 8.89 30.18
C THR A 698 -34.31 8.34 30.94
N ALA A 699 -35.19 7.58 30.30
CA ALA A 699 -36.33 6.96 30.97
C ALA A 699 -35.90 5.76 31.82
N LEU A 700 -34.90 4.99 31.39
CA LEU A 700 -34.25 3.97 32.24
C LEU A 700 -33.54 4.61 33.43
N GLN A 701 -32.83 5.72 33.21
CA GLN A 701 -32.17 6.47 34.29
C GLN A 701 -33.16 6.96 35.34
N ALA A 702 -34.30 7.50 34.90
CA ALA A 702 -35.36 7.96 35.80
C ALA A 702 -35.96 6.82 36.62
N ARG A 703 -36.06 5.61 36.05
CA ARG A 703 -36.53 4.40 36.78
C ARG A 703 -35.52 3.91 37.81
N LEU A 704 -34.23 3.97 37.49
CA LEU A 704 -33.16 3.52 38.38
C LEU A 704 -32.80 4.58 39.44
N TYR A 705 -33.23 5.83 39.28
CA TYR A 705 -32.94 6.95 40.18
C TYR A 705 -33.09 6.65 41.68
N PRO A 706 -34.13 5.92 42.16
CA PRO A 706 -34.26 5.59 43.58
C PRO A 706 -33.12 4.71 44.14
N MET A 707 -32.41 4.00 43.27
CA MET A 707 -31.28 3.12 43.62
C MET A 707 -29.92 3.80 43.38
N ILE A 708 -29.89 4.96 42.73
CA ILE A 708 -28.64 5.67 42.41
C ILE A 708 -28.13 6.41 43.65
N LEU A 709 -26.83 6.26 43.93
CA LEU A 709 -26.13 7.03 44.96
C LEU A 709 -26.24 8.54 44.72
N SER A 710 -26.53 9.31 45.77
CA SER A 710 -26.77 10.76 45.70
C SER A 710 -25.52 11.65 45.63
N LEU A 711 -24.32 11.07 45.47
CA LEU A 711 -23.05 11.76 45.26
C LEU A 711 -22.63 11.71 43.77
N PRO A 712 -21.94 12.75 43.26
CA PRO A 712 -22.03 13.15 41.87
C PRO A 712 -21.39 12.16 40.90
N ILE A 713 -21.99 12.13 39.72
CA ILE A 713 -21.41 11.84 38.39
C ILE A 713 -19.87 11.80 38.41
N PHE A 714 -19.32 10.62 38.14
CA PHE A 714 -17.97 10.31 37.65
C PHE A 714 -16.85 11.32 37.98
N ASP A 715 -15.94 10.93 38.87
CA ASP A 715 -14.52 11.25 38.66
C ASP A 715 -14.02 10.28 37.56
N ASP A 716 -13.45 10.80 36.47
CA ASP A 716 -12.97 10.04 35.29
C ASP A 716 -11.95 8.92 35.64
N ASN A 717 -11.56 8.82 36.91
CA ASN A 717 -10.43 8.07 37.44
C ASN A 717 -10.76 6.79 38.21
N LEU A 718 -12.04 6.43 38.39
CA LEU A 718 -12.46 5.22 39.12
C LEU A 718 -13.28 4.24 38.27
N LEU A 719 -12.99 2.93 38.44
CA LEU A 719 -13.87 1.78 38.20
C LEU A 719 -14.21 1.31 36.77
N ILE A 720 -13.74 1.96 35.71
CA ILE A 720 -14.06 1.50 34.34
C ILE A 720 -13.18 0.30 33.95
N LYS A 721 -13.79 -0.90 33.95
CA LYS A 721 -13.16 -2.17 33.56
C LYS A 721 -13.23 -2.38 32.04
N SER A 722 -12.23 -2.99 31.41
CA SER A 722 -12.24 -3.32 29.98
C SER A 722 -12.56 -4.79 29.73
N ILE A 723 -13.40 -5.08 28.73
CA ILE A 723 -13.82 -6.44 28.40
C ILE A 723 -13.68 -6.74 26.91
N ASN A 724 -12.93 -7.79 26.63
CA ASN A 724 -12.72 -8.29 25.28
C ASN A 724 -13.60 -9.51 25.04
N ALA A 725 -14.16 -9.63 23.84
CA ALA A 725 -15.09 -10.71 23.51
C ALA A 725 -14.93 -11.18 22.05
N ILE A 726 -15.10 -12.48 21.85
CA ILE A 726 -15.20 -13.11 20.53
C ILE A 726 -16.47 -13.94 20.51
N ILE A 727 -17.32 -13.72 19.49
CA ILE A 727 -18.53 -14.51 19.26
C ILE A 727 -18.51 -15.10 17.85
N LYS A 728 -19.11 -16.28 17.72
CA LYS A 728 -19.38 -16.94 16.45
C LYS A 728 -20.84 -17.34 16.37
N LYS A 729 -21.45 -17.08 15.22
CA LYS A 729 -22.82 -17.53 14.90
C LYS A 729 -22.82 -18.08 13.49
N LYS A 730 -23.14 -19.38 13.34
CA LYS A 730 -22.87 -20.12 12.10
C LYS A 730 -21.39 -19.95 11.71
N ASP A 731 -21.11 -19.44 10.52
CA ASP A 731 -19.75 -19.16 10.03
C ASP A 731 -19.31 -17.71 10.26
N SER A 732 -20.19 -16.85 10.81
CA SER A 732 -19.87 -15.45 11.06
C SER A 732 -19.09 -15.31 12.36
N LEU A 733 -17.83 -14.88 12.25
CA LEU A 733 -16.94 -14.56 13.37
C LEU A 733 -16.91 -13.04 13.61
N SER A 734 -17.24 -12.64 14.83
CA SER A 734 -17.18 -11.25 15.29
C SER A 734 -16.36 -11.16 16.57
N SER A 735 -15.52 -10.13 16.67
CA SER A 735 -14.68 -9.88 17.83
C SER A 735 -14.72 -8.40 18.16
N HIS A 736 -14.70 -8.07 19.44
CA HIS A 736 -14.71 -6.69 19.91
C HIS A 736 -13.75 -6.54 21.09
N SER A 737 -13.03 -5.42 21.10
CA SER A 737 -12.24 -4.98 22.23
C SER A 737 -12.87 -3.71 22.77
N ASP A 738 -13.00 -3.62 24.08
CA ASP A 738 -13.68 -2.53 24.76
C ASP A 738 -13.04 -1.17 24.48
N SER A 739 -13.85 -0.18 24.12
CA SER A 739 -13.40 1.19 23.96
C SER A 739 -12.83 1.78 25.26
N ARG A 740 -13.21 1.24 26.42
CA ARG A 740 -12.69 1.60 27.75
C ARG A 740 -11.24 1.16 27.95
N GLY A 741 -10.81 0.09 27.28
CA GLY A 741 -9.44 -0.43 27.37
C GLY A 741 -8.47 0.13 26.33
N ASN A 742 -8.96 0.93 25.37
CA ASN A 742 -8.24 1.38 24.16
C ASN A 742 -7.80 0.25 23.20
N GLY A 743 -8.36 -0.95 23.38
CA GLY A 743 -8.01 -2.13 22.58
C GLY A 743 -8.66 -2.16 21.22
N ILE A 744 -8.06 -2.91 20.30
CA ILE A 744 -8.65 -3.20 18.99
C ILE A 744 -8.53 -4.70 18.73
N ALA A 745 -9.68 -5.36 18.59
CA ALA A 745 -9.72 -6.77 18.22
C ALA A 745 -9.15 -6.97 16.81
N SER A 746 -8.31 -7.99 16.64
CA SER A 746 -7.72 -8.34 15.36
C SER A 746 -8.31 -9.65 14.87
N ARG A 747 -8.62 -9.72 13.56
CA ARG A 747 -9.16 -10.91 12.90
C ARG A 747 -8.25 -11.32 11.76
N PHE A 748 -8.15 -12.64 11.58
CA PHE A 748 -7.43 -13.30 10.50
C PHE A 748 -8.40 -14.03 9.60
#